data_AF-A0A817IGB8-F1
#
_entry.id   AF-A0A817IGB8-F1
#
_cell.length_a   1.000
_cell.length_b   1.000
_cell.length_c   1.000
_cell.angle_alpha   90.00
_cell.angle_beta   90.00
_cell.angle_gamma   90.00
#
_symmetry.space_group_name_H-M   'P 1'
#
loop_
_entity.id
_entity.type
_entity.pdbx_description
1 polymer ?
#
loop_
_entity_poly.entity_id
_entity_poly.type
_entity_poly.pdbx_seq_one_letter_code
_entity_poly.pdbx_strand_id
1 'polypeptide(L)'
;MKNWQKLDDKRIKYIYQLKNLNSELASFESLIKENQKELKQAEQQQQEQNRLLENFIRLNRDLENSLTLKADECEQLQQQKEDAREEVNQAINAQKQAEQLLAQLQNEERELINQEAQAKREEQDALQQQNNAQHEVNIAEQKVQQAKAKLDEKEHKLNSCQVHKFLFWKFGEEEKRERQQAVNDVRHELEQAEQKLENKKKILSDNKQKYHTAQNRTVDLSNRLKQKIEDRVKQDQQLTVIVNDVARCRSKLDSKSAQHRDATVEYKKLEIEKKSTESKMEDTRAKIVTLTSEIDKYRQDLAENQSLKKKKSEEIETMTETIKNHKEAMEEHQELIASNQKKLTDNASDLTVKQTNLQITKKKFQDLKQSLSDKESNEKSKRLEIKNEQNMLETNEKSVEELKKEIAEKRNQVEIKAQRFAGNKTELARLEASLKDLQKEKEKHEQDLSDSKNKLEKNNILLREKNAAVEQQIIKLESLTEKLSLLEAQERKLGNEIEYLQEKIARKDREMERNNKNIENIQKKIRDLHSEKQQLQATMTTSQEKIRFLNEDIKQNHNAMIEKEEKCTHVKEDLQRSLKHMQSHEDVRKQGFDRVIQCERALTDIHKNYYDFYYEIQEKTNEILKQDLQHRPDAVERIKSNYYSDSNTQPITKPKLWQN
;
A
#
# COMPACT_ATOMS: atom_id res chain seq x y z
N MET A 1 47.48 29.47 110.14
CA MET A 1 46.52 30.20 109.27
C MET A 1 46.96 30.27 107.80
N LYS A 2 48.13 30.82 107.43
CA LYS A 2 48.53 30.96 106.00
C LYS A 2 48.51 29.66 105.17
N ASN A 3 48.88 28.52 105.75
CA ASN A 3 48.82 27.22 105.05
C ASN A 3 47.39 26.70 104.86
N TRP A 4 46.48 26.98 105.80
CA TRP A 4 45.08 26.58 105.72
C TRP A 4 44.33 27.35 104.63
N GLN A 5 44.53 28.67 104.55
CA GLN A 5 43.98 29.49 103.46
C GLN A 5 44.45 29.00 102.08
N LYS A 6 45.75 28.68 101.93
CA LYS A 6 46.28 28.13 100.68
C LYS A 6 45.65 26.79 100.29
N LEU A 7 45.27 25.95 101.25
CA LEU A 7 44.59 24.68 100.98
C LEU A 7 43.13 24.90 100.59
N ASP A 8 42.43 25.81 101.26
CA ASP A 8 41.03 26.14 100.94
C ASP A 8 40.89 26.84 99.57
N ASP A 9 41.80 27.76 99.24
CA ASP A 9 41.84 28.40 97.90
C ASP A 9 42.06 27.37 96.78
N LYS A 10 42.94 26.38 97.00
CA LYS A 10 43.16 25.27 96.07
C LYS A 10 41.91 24.39 95.94
N ARG A 11 41.28 24.05 97.06
CA ARG A 11 40.03 23.26 97.08
C ARG A 11 38.92 23.97 96.31
N ILE A 12 38.70 25.27 96.54
CA ILE A 12 37.71 26.08 95.82
C ILE A 12 38.01 26.11 94.33
N LYS A 13 39.29 26.30 93.94
CA LYS A 13 39.71 26.25 92.53
C LYS A 13 39.38 24.90 91.87
N TYR A 14 39.66 23.79 92.54
CA TYR A 14 39.31 22.46 92.03
C TYR A 14 37.80 22.24 91.93
N ILE A 15 37.00 22.78 92.85
CA ILE A 15 35.52 22.74 92.76
C ILE A 15 35.02 23.46 91.49
N TYR A 16 35.60 24.61 91.15
CA TYR A 16 35.24 25.31 89.90
C TYR A 16 35.63 24.52 88.65
N GLN A 17 36.82 23.91 88.64
CA GLN A 17 37.26 23.05 87.54
C GLN A 17 36.34 21.83 87.36
N LEU A 18 35.92 21.20 88.47
CA LEU A 18 34.95 20.09 88.46
C LEU A 18 33.59 20.50 87.89
N LYS A 19 33.07 21.67 88.25
CA LYS A 19 31.83 22.18 87.66
C LYS A 19 31.95 22.38 86.15
N ASN A 20 33.08 22.90 85.67
CA ASN A 20 33.32 23.08 84.23
C ASN A 20 33.39 21.72 83.50
N LEU A 21 34.10 20.74 84.06
CA LEU A 21 34.19 19.39 83.49
C LEU A 21 32.84 18.66 83.46
N ASN A 22 32.01 18.82 84.49
CA ASN A 22 30.65 18.27 84.48
C ASN A 22 29.78 18.90 83.39
N SER A 23 29.93 20.20 83.13
CA SER A 23 29.23 20.87 82.02
C SER A 23 29.71 20.37 80.66
N GLU A 24 31.03 20.18 80.49
CA GLU A 24 31.62 19.59 79.28
C GLU A 24 31.11 18.15 79.07
N LEU A 25 31.04 17.34 80.14
CA LEU A 25 30.56 15.96 80.08
C LEU A 25 29.09 15.88 79.69
N ALA A 26 28.24 16.76 80.23
CA ALA A 26 26.83 16.87 79.82
C ALA A 26 26.68 17.26 78.34
N SER A 27 27.54 18.15 77.83
CA SER A 27 27.58 18.51 76.41
C SER A 27 27.94 17.30 75.52
N PHE A 28 28.97 16.53 75.88
CA PHE A 28 29.33 15.30 75.16
C PHE A 28 28.22 14.25 75.20
N GLU A 29 27.50 14.11 76.32
CA GLU A 29 26.34 13.21 76.39
C GLU A 29 25.20 13.62 75.45
N SER A 30 24.98 14.93 75.28
CA SER A 30 24.02 15.44 74.30
C SER A 30 24.46 15.11 72.87
N LEU A 31 25.71 15.39 72.53
CA LEU A 31 26.30 15.10 71.20
C LEU A 31 26.25 13.60 70.88
N ILE A 32 26.54 12.72 71.84
CA ILE A 32 26.43 11.27 71.65
C ILE A 32 25.00 10.86 71.31
N LYS A 33 23.99 11.42 72.00
CA LYS A 33 22.57 11.13 71.72
C LYS A 33 22.15 11.62 70.34
N GLU A 34 22.62 12.80 69.94
CA GLU A 34 22.36 13.38 68.61
C GLU A 34 22.98 12.52 67.51
N ASN A 35 24.28 12.20 67.60
CA ASN A 35 24.95 11.32 66.65
C ASN A 35 24.32 9.92 66.58
N GLN A 36 23.83 9.37 67.71
CA GLN A 36 23.10 8.09 67.70
C GLN A 36 21.77 8.17 66.93
N LYS A 37 21.08 9.31 67.00
CA LYS A 37 19.83 9.53 66.27
C LYS A 37 20.11 9.67 64.77
N GLU A 38 21.09 10.49 64.40
CA GLU A 38 21.48 10.69 62.99
C GLU A 38 21.99 9.40 62.36
N LEU A 39 22.82 8.63 63.07
CA LEU A 39 23.28 7.31 62.63
C LEU A 39 22.11 6.37 62.31
N LYS A 40 21.12 6.27 63.22
CA LYS A 40 19.94 5.42 63.00
C LYS A 40 19.11 5.87 61.78
N GLN A 41 18.98 7.18 61.57
CA GLN A 41 18.26 7.71 60.41
C GLN A 41 19.00 7.40 59.11
N ALA A 42 20.32 7.59 59.07
CA ALA A 42 21.14 7.27 57.90
C ALA A 42 21.10 5.75 57.59
N GLU A 43 21.19 4.89 58.61
CA GLU A 43 21.08 3.43 58.45
C GLU A 43 19.71 3.01 57.90
N GLN A 44 18.61 3.63 58.35
CA GLN A 44 17.27 3.38 57.80
C GLN A 44 17.15 3.81 56.34
N GLN A 45 17.65 4.99 55.99
CA GLN A 45 17.66 5.48 54.60
C GLN A 45 18.49 4.56 53.70
N GLN A 46 19.64 4.09 54.17
CA GLN A 46 20.48 3.16 53.42
C GLN A 46 19.75 1.82 53.18
N GLN A 47 19.06 1.29 54.18
CA GLN A 47 18.24 0.08 54.03
C GLN A 47 17.12 0.26 53.00
N GLU A 48 16.46 1.42 52.97
CA GLU A 48 15.41 1.71 51.99
C GLU A 48 15.97 1.81 50.57
N GLN A 49 17.12 2.49 50.40
CA GLN A 49 17.80 2.55 49.10
C GLN A 49 18.28 1.15 48.65
N ASN A 50 18.75 0.31 49.56
CA ASN A 50 19.11 -1.08 49.24
C ASN A 50 17.90 -1.89 48.74
N ARG A 51 16.72 -1.75 49.37
CA ARG A 51 15.47 -2.40 48.90
C ARG A 51 15.08 -1.89 47.51
N LEU A 52 15.21 -0.59 47.26
CA LEU A 52 14.93 0.01 45.96
C LEU A 52 15.89 -0.56 44.88
N LEU A 53 17.17 -0.67 45.21
CA LEU A 53 18.18 -1.26 44.33
C LEU A 53 17.87 -2.74 44.01
N GLU A 54 17.50 -3.54 45.00
CA GLU A 54 17.10 -4.94 44.79
C GLU A 54 15.89 -5.06 43.85
N ASN A 55 14.89 -4.19 44.01
CA ASN A 55 13.73 -4.15 43.11
C ASN A 55 14.12 -3.79 41.67
N PHE A 56 15.01 -2.81 41.48
CA PHE A 56 15.50 -2.47 40.15
C PHE A 56 16.36 -3.57 39.53
N ILE A 57 17.19 -4.26 40.31
CA ILE A 57 17.97 -5.42 39.83
C ILE A 57 17.03 -6.52 39.34
N ARG A 58 15.96 -6.81 40.09
CA ARG A 58 14.95 -7.79 39.69
C ARG A 58 14.25 -7.39 38.40
N LEU A 59 13.77 -6.14 38.32
CA LEU A 59 13.12 -5.61 37.12
C LEU A 59 14.07 -5.66 35.91
N ASN A 60 15.34 -5.32 36.08
CA ASN A 60 16.33 -5.36 35.01
C ASN A 60 16.54 -6.79 34.48
N ARG A 61 16.54 -7.79 35.37
CA ARG A 61 16.62 -9.21 34.99
C ARG A 61 15.37 -9.66 34.23
N ASP A 62 14.18 -9.24 34.67
CA ASP A 62 12.93 -9.58 33.99
C ASP A 62 12.85 -8.94 32.58
N LEU A 63 13.33 -7.69 32.45
CA LEU A 63 13.48 -7.01 31.16
C LEU A 63 14.51 -7.70 30.25
N GLU A 64 15.62 -8.18 30.81
CA GLU A 64 16.65 -8.90 30.05
C GLU A 64 16.17 -10.26 29.53
N ASN A 65 15.43 -11.01 30.36
CA ASN A 65 14.76 -12.23 29.92
C ASN A 65 13.74 -11.95 28.80
N SER A 66 12.94 -10.88 28.95
CA SER A 66 11.96 -10.47 27.95
C SER A 66 12.59 -10.02 26.63
N LEU A 67 13.72 -9.29 26.70
CA LEU A 67 14.51 -8.90 25.54
C LEU A 67 15.09 -10.11 24.81
N THR A 68 15.59 -11.10 25.55
CA THR A 68 16.13 -12.34 24.97
C THR A 68 15.03 -13.08 24.20
N LEU A 69 13.87 -13.28 24.82
CA LEU A 69 12.71 -13.91 24.17
C LEU A 69 12.27 -13.15 22.91
N LYS A 70 12.23 -11.81 22.98
CA LYS A 70 11.84 -10.96 21.83
C LYS A 70 12.90 -10.93 20.74
N ALA A 71 14.19 -11.06 21.08
CA ALA A 71 15.27 -11.21 20.12
C ALA A 71 15.12 -12.53 19.35
N ASP A 72 14.87 -13.63 20.05
CA ASP A 72 14.62 -14.94 19.45
C ASP A 72 13.39 -14.90 18.52
N GLU A 73 12.31 -14.23 18.95
CA GLU A 73 11.11 -14.03 18.12
C GLU A 73 11.43 -13.21 16.86
N CYS A 74 12.21 -12.14 16.96
CA CYS A 74 12.65 -11.35 15.80
C CYS A 74 13.49 -12.19 14.84
N GLU A 75 14.41 -12.99 15.34
CA GLU A 75 15.26 -13.86 14.51
C GLU A 75 14.43 -14.93 13.77
N GLN A 76 13.50 -15.59 14.47
CA GLN A 76 12.58 -16.56 13.86
C GLN A 76 11.70 -15.91 12.78
N LEU A 77 11.15 -14.71 13.04
CA LEU A 77 10.33 -13.99 12.07
C LEU A 77 11.16 -13.51 10.88
N GLN A 78 12.41 -13.13 11.08
CA GLN A 78 13.32 -12.75 10.01
C GLN A 78 13.64 -13.96 9.11
N GLN A 79 13.88 -15.14 9.70
CA GLN A 79 14.05 -16.38 8.94
C GLN A 79 12.79 -16.71 8.13
N GLN A 80 11.61 -16.71 8.77
CA GLN A 80 10.34 -16.98 8.08
C GLN A 80 10.05 -15.99 6.94
N LYS A 81 10.49 -14.74 7.08
CA LYS A 81 10.39 -13.72 6.04
C LYS A 81 11.31 -14.02 4.87
N GLU A 82 12.55 -14.44 5.09
CA GLU A 82 13.45 -14.85 4.01
C GLU A 82 12.94 -16.11 3.31
N ASP A 83 12.44 -17.12 4.05
CA ASP A 83 11.83 -18.31 3.46
C ASP A 83 10.63 -17.93 2.56
N ALA A 84 9.75 -17.03 3.03
CA ALA A 84 8.62 -16.53 2.24
C ALA A 84 9.09 -15.74 1.00
N ARG A 85 10.23 -15.05 1.08
CA ARG A 85 10.83 -14.33 -0.05
C ARG A 85 11.39 -15.30 -1.09
N GLU A 86 12.02 -16.38 -0.65
CA GLU A 86 12.47 -17.45 -1.54
C GLU A 86 11.29 -18.11 -2.26
N GLU A 87 10.19 -18.41 -1.54
CA GLU A 87 8.94 -18.92 -2.14
C GLU A 87 8.41 -17.97 -3.22
N VAL A 88 8.37 -16.65 -2.95
CA VAL A 88 7.96 -15.64 -3.95
C VAL A 88 8.88 -15.67 -5.17
N ASN A 89 10.20 -15.75 -4.97
CA ASN A 89 11.16 -15.78 -6.08
C ASN A 89 11.00 -17.04 -6.94
N GLN A 90 10.79 -18.20 -6.32
CA GLN A 90 10.51 -19.45 -7.03
C GLN A 90 9.21 -19.35 -7.84
N ALA A 91 8.14 -18.82 -7.25
CA ALA A 91 6.86 -18.64 -7.93
C ALA A 91 6.96 -17.64 -9.10
N ILE A 92 7.70 -16.54 -8.96
CA ILE A 92 7.96 -15.58 -10.05
C ILE A 92 8.77 -16.23 -11.18
N ASN A 93 9.76 -17.07 -10.85
CA ASN A 93 10.53 -17.77 -11.87
C ASN A 93 9.66 -18.79 -12.64
N ALA A 94 8.78 -19.52 -11.95
CA ALA A 94 7.80 -20.40 -12.58
C ALA A 94 6.82 -19.62 -13.48
N GLN A 95 6.37 -18.44 -13.03
CA GLN A 95 5.53 -17.54 -13.85
C GLN A 95 6.26 -17.15 -15.14
N LYS A 96 7.52 -16.70 -15.06
CA LYS A 96 8.31 -16.32 -16.23
C LYS A 96 8.49 -17.47 -17.22
N GLN A 97 8.74 -18.68 -16.73
CA GLN A 97 8.84 -19.88 -17.58
C GLN A 97 7.51 -20.19 -18.28
N ALA A 98 6.39 -20.09 -17.56
CA ALA A 98 5.06 -20.30 -18.13
C ALA A 98 4.69 -19.23 -19.18
N GLU A 99 5.04 -17.96 -18.94
CA GLU A 99 4.87 -16.86 -19.90
C GLU A 99 5.71 -17.08 -21.18
N GLN A 100 6.94 -17.57 -21.05
CA GLN A 100 7.80 -17.91 -22.19
C GLN A 100 7.20 -19.04 -23.05
N LEU A 101 6.68 -20.10 -22.41
CA LEU A 101 6.00 -21.20 -23.10
C LEU A 101 4.73 -20.72 -23.81
N LEU A 102 3.94 -19.86 -23.15
CA LEU A 102 2.75 -19.27 -23.75
C LEU A 102 3.09 -18.44 -24.99
N ALA A 103 4.15 -17.63 -24.93
CA ALA A 103 4.63 -16.85 -26.06
C ALA A 103 5.09 -17.74 -27.24
N GLN A 104 5.75 -18.88 -26.95
CA GLN A 104 6.12 -19.85 -27.98
C GLN A 104 4.87 -20.44 -28.67
N LEU A 105 3.87 -20.88 -27.90
CA LEU A 105 2.62 -21.41 -28.44
C LEU A 105 1.86 -20.38 -29.30
N GLN A 106 1.85 -19.11 -28.88
CA GLN A 106 1.24 -18.03 -29.65
C GLN A 106 1.95 -17.79 -30.99
N ASN A 107 3.28 -17.90 -31.03
CA ASN A 107 4.03 -17.79 -32.28
C ASN A 107 3.73 -18.97 -33.22
N GLU A 108 3.73 -20.20 -32.71
CA GLU A 108 3.38 -21.39 -33.48
C GLU A 108 1.95 -21.33 -34.04
N GLU A 109 0.99 -20.83 -33.25
CA GLU A 109 -0.39 -20.60 -33.70
C GLU A 109 -0.45 -19.60 -34.85
N ARG A 110 0.29 -18.48 -34.78
CA ARG A 110 0.35 -17.49 -35.87
C ARG A 110 0.93 -18.10 -37.14
N GLU A 111 1.97 -18.92 -37.03
CA GLU A 111 2.55 -19.62 -38.17
C GLU A 111 1.54 -20.59 -38.80
N LEU A 112 0.81 -21.36 -38.00
CA LEU A 112 -0.22 -22.28 -38.49
C LEU A 112 -1.41 -21.54 -39.13
N ILE A 113 -1.85 -20.41 -38.57
CA ILE A 113 -2.88 -19.55 -39.17
C ILE A 113 -2.43 -19.08 -40.57
N ASN A 114 -1.17 -18.64 -40.69
CA ASN A 114 -0.63 -18.20 -41.97
C ASN A 114 -0.56 -19.36 -42.99
N GLN A 115 -0.14 -20.55 -42.55
CA GLN A 115 -0.10 -21.75 -43.39
C GLN A 115 -1.51 -22.19 -43.82
N GLU A 116 -2.50 -22.19 -42.92
CA GLU A 116 -3.89 -22.52 -43.24
C GLU A 116 -4.48 -21.50 -44.22
N ALA A 117 -4.22 -20.21 -44.01
CA ALA A 117 -4.67 -19.15 -44.91
C ALA A 117 -4.06 -19.30 -46.32
N GLN A 118 -2.79 -19.69 -46.42
CA GLN A 118 -2.16 -20.02 -47.70
C GLN A 118 -2.79 -21.25 -48.34
N ALA A 119 -2.98 -22.34 -47.58
CA ALA A 119 -3.60 -23.56 -48.09
C ALA A 119 -5.04 -23.33 -48.59
N LYS A 120 -5.82 -22.49 -47.91
CA LYS A 120 -7.18 -22.08 -48.36
C LYS A 120 -7.15 -21.32 -49.69
N ARG A 121 -6.14 -20.48 -49.92
CA ARG A 121 -5.95 -19.80 -51.22
C ARG A 121 -5.61 -20.82 -52.31
N GLU A 122 -4.69 -21.73 -52.04
CA GLU A 122 -4.33 -22.83 -52.97
C GLU A 122 -5.54 -23.71 -53.30
N GLU A 123 -6.37 -24.03 -52.31
CA GLU A 123 -7.63 -24.77 -52.50
C GLU A 123 -8.62 -24.01 -53.37
N GLN A 124 -8.80 -22.70 -53.12
CA GLN A 124 -9.69 -21.84 -53.91
C GLN A 124 -9.21 -21.70 -55.37
N ASP A 125 -7.91 -21.52 -55.58
CA ASP A 125 -7.30 -21.46 -56.91
C ASP A 125 -7.47 -22.79 -57.66
N ALA A 126 -7.26 -23.93 -56.98
CA ALA A 126 -7.47 -25.25 -57.54
C ALA A 126 -8.94 -25.51 -57.90
N LEU A 127 -9.88 -25.07 -57.06
CA LEU A 127 -11.32 -25.15 -57.33
C LEU A 127 -11.70 -24.31 -58.57
N GLN A 128 -11.14 -23.10 -58.68
CA GLN A 128 -11.37 -22.24 -59.84
C GLN A 128 -10.81 -22.88 -61.13
N GLN A 129 -9.62 -23.47 -61.08
CA GLN A 129 -9.02 -24.22 -62.19
C GLN A 129 -9.86 -25.44 -62.58
N GLN A 130 -10.42 -26.17 -61.61
CA GLN A 130 -11.32 -27.29 -61.84
C GLN A 130 -12.61 -26.82 -62.54
N ASN A 131 -13.22 -25.73 -62.07
CA ASN A 131 -14.45 -25.18 -62.66
C ASN A 131 -14.22 -24.69 -64.10
N ASN A 132 -13.08 -24.01 -64.35
CA ASN A 132 -12.69 -23.59 -65.69
C ASN A 132 -12.48 -24.80 -66.61
N ALA A 133 -11.76 -25.83 -66.16
CA ALA A 133 -11.55 -27.06 -66.93
C ALA A 133 -12.87 -27.79 -67.20
N GLN A 134 -13.80 -27.82 -66.24
CA GLN A 134 -15.13 -28.41 -66.42
C GLN A 134 -15.93 -27.64 -67.48
N HIS A 135 -15.87 -26.31 -67.48
CA HIS A 135 -16.50 -25.49 -68.51
C HIS A 135 -15.91 -25.76 -69.90
N GLU A 136 -14.59 -25.89 -70.01
CA GLU A 136 -13.92 -26.24 -71.28
C GLU A 136 -14.29 -27.65 -71.77
N VAL A 137 -14.43 -28.62 -70.87
CA VAL A 137 -14.96 -29.96 -71.21
C VAL A 137 -16.37 -29.85 -71.76
N ASN A 138 -17.25 -29.10 -71.11
CA ASN A 138 -18.63 -28.91 -71.60
C ASN A 138 -18.66 -28.26 -72.99
N ILE A 139 -17.81 -27.27 -73.26
CA ILE A 139 -17.67 -26.66 -74.60
C ILE A 139 -17.16 -27.69 -75.62
N ALA A 140 -16.17 -28.50 -75.25
CA ALA A 140 -15.62 -29.54 -76.12
C ALA A 140 -16.67 -30.64 -76.42
N GLU A 141 -17.46 -31.03 -75.43
CA GLU A 141 -18.58 -31.98 -75.60
C GLU A 141 -19.64 -31.43 -76.57
N GLN A 142 -20.01 -30.15 -76.45
CA GLN A 142 -20.90 -29.48 -77.40
C GLN A 142 -20.33 -29.49 -78.82
N LYS A 143 -19.03 -29.25 -79.00
CA LYS A 143 -18.37 -29.29 -80.32
C LYS A 143 -18.37 -30.70 -80.90
N VAL A 144 -18.12 -31.73 -80.09
CA VAL A 144 -18.23 -33.14 -80.52
C VAL A 144 -19.67 -33.45 -80.93
N GLN A 145 -20.67 -33.02 -80.16
CA GLN A 145 -22.09 -33.21 -80.52
C GLN A 145 -22.46 -32.50 -81.84
N GLN A 146 -21.97 -31.27 -82.05
CA GLN A 146 -22.16 -30.54 -83.31
C GLN A 146 -21.47 -31.25 -84.49
N ALA A 147 -20.26 -31.78 -84.30
CA ALA A 147 -19.55 -32.54 -85.31
C ALA A 147 -20.25 -33.87 -85.63
N LYS A 148 -20.80 -34.56 -84.62
CA LYS A 148 -21.65 -35.76 -84.80
C LYS A 148 -22.91 -35.44 -85.59
N ALA A 149 -23.63 -34.38 -85.22
CA ALA A 149 -24.81 -33.95 -85.97
C ALA A 149 -24.51 -33.58 -87.43
N LYS A 150 -23.38 -32.91 -87.69
CA LYS A 150 -22.90 -32.64 -89.06
C LYS A 150 -22.55 -33.93 -89.81
N LEU A 151 -21.92 -34.90 -89.13
CA LEU A 151 -21.59 -36.19 -89.70
C LEU A 151 -22.87 -36.94 -90.08
N ASP A 152 -23.85 -37.02 -89.18
CA ASP A 152 -25.15 -37.64 -89.42
C ASP A 152 -25.89 -36.98 -90.58
N GLU A 153 -25.85 -35.64 -90.67
CA GLU A 153 -26.44 -34.89 -91.79
C GLU A 153 -25.75 -35.23 -93.13
N LYS A 154 -24.42 -35.30 -93.15
CA LYS A 154 -23.63 -35.61 -94.35
C LYS A 154 -23.76 -37.08 -94.76
N GLU A 155 -23.77 -38.01 -93.81
CA GLU A 155 -24.02 -39.44 -94.05
C GLU A 155 -25.45 -39.66 -94.53
N HIS A 156 -26.46 -38.97 -93.98
CA HIS A 156 -27.83 -39.01 -94.48
C HIS A 156 -27.94 -38.46 -95.92
N LYS A 157 -27.24 -37.35 -96.24
CA LYS A 157 -27.16 -36.82 -97.62
C LYS A 157 -26.42 -37.75 -98.59
N LEU A 158 -25.40 -38.47 -98.13
CA LEU A 158 -24.68 -39.48 -98.90
C LEU A 158 -25.58 -40.71 -99.15
N ASN A 159 -26.26 -41.21 -98.13
CA ASN A 159 -27.18 -42.35 -98.23
C ASN A 159 -28.41 -42.04 -99.09
N SER A 160 -28.99 -40.84 -98.97
CA SER A 160 -30.05 -40.34 -99.86
C SER A 160 -29.60 -40.29 -101.33
N CYS A 161 -28.33 -39.94 -101.58
CA CYS A 161 -27.72 -39.98 -102.91
C CYS A 161 -27.56 -41.41 -103.45
N GLN A 162 -27.22 -42.37 -102.57
CA GLN A 162 -27.12 -43.78 -102.94
C GLN A 162 -28.48 -44.37 -103.31
N VAL A 163 -29.56 -43.96 -102.63
CA VAL A 163 -30.94 -44.33 -102.98
C VAL A 163 -31.35 -43.71 -104.33
N HIS A 164 -30.97 -42.46 -104.63
CA HIS A 164 -31.20 -41.83 -105.93
C HIS A 164 -30.39 -42.46 -107.09
N LYS A 165 -29.24 -43.08 -106.80
CA LYS A 165 -28.41 -43.78 -107.78
C LYS A 165 -29.11 -45.02 -108.38
N PHE A 166 -30.11 -45.57 -107.69
CA PHE A 166 -30.96 -46.66 -108.21
C PHE A 166 -31.93 -46.18 -109.31
N LEU A 167 -32.18 -44.86 -109.44
CA LEU A 167 -33.17 -44.29 -110.38
C LEU A 167 -32.55 -43.50 -111.56
N PHE A 168 -31.27 -43.09 -111.51
CA PHE A 168 -30.62 -42.34 -112.60
C PHE A 168 -29.15 -42.74 -112.81
N TRP A 169 -28.86 -43.47 -113.90
CA TRP A 169 -27.58 -44.16 -114.13
C TRP A 169 -26.46 -43.32 -114.78
N LYS A 170 -26.65 -42.01 -115.07
CA LYS A 170 -25.69 -41.24 -115.89
C LYS A 170 -24.98 -40.00 -115.28
N PHE A 171 -25.15 -39.67 -114.00
CA PHE A 171 -24.52 -38.46 -113.43
C PHE A 171 -23.85 -38.62 -112.03
N GLY A 172 -23.61 -39.84 -111.53
CA GLY A 172 -23.44 -40.07 -110.08
C GLY A 172 -22.08 -40.57 -109.52
N GLU A 173 -20.95 -40.35 -110.18
CA GLU A 173 -19.62 -40.77 -109.65
C GLU A 173 -18.80 -39.61 -109.07
N GLU A 174 -18.75 -38.44 -109.74
CA GLU A 174 -18.05 -37.24 -109.27
C GLU A 174 -18.66 -36.70 -107.98
N GLU A 175 -19.98 -36.48 -107.98
CA GLU A 175 -20.74 -35.99 -106.82
C GLU A 175 -20.70 -36.97 -105.64
N LYS A 176 -20.57 -38.28 -105.92
CA LYS A 176 -20.36 -39.30 -104.88
C LYS A 176 -18.97 -39.16 -104.26
N ARG A 177 -17.91 -38.91 -105.05
CA ARG A 177 -16.56 -38.67 -104.51
C ARG A 177 -16.52 -37.39 -103.67
N GLU A 178 -17.15 -36.31 -104.12
CA GLU A 178 -17.22 -35.06 -103.36
C GLU A 178 -17.99 -35.21 -102.05
N ARG A 179 -19.16 -35.90 -102.07
CA ARG A 179 -19.93 -36.18 -100.85
C ARG A 179 -19.21 -37.16 -99.92
N GLN A 180 -18.48 -38.13 -100.45
CA GLN A 180 -17.65 -39.05 -99.66
C GLN A 180 -16.45 -38.32 -99.05
N GLN A 181 -15.81 -37.40 -99.79
CA GLN A 181 -14.74 -36.56 -99.28
C GLN A 181 -15.26 -35.66 -98.16
N ALA A 182 -16.43 -35.03 -98.33
CA ALA A 182 -17.06 -34.22 -97.29
C ALA A 182 -17.41 -35.05 -96.02
N VAL A 183 -17.80 -36.32 -96.16
CA VAL A 183 -17.97 -37.23 -95.01
C VAL A 183 -16.63 -37.53 -94.34
N ASN A 184 -15.56 -37.78 -95.10
CA ASN A 184 -14.23 -38.04 -94.56
C ASN A 184 -13.64 -36.81 -93.85
N ASP A 185 -13.83 -35.61 -94.41
CA ASP A 185 -13.39 -34.35 -93.79
C ASP A 185 -14.11 -34.10 -92.47
N VAL A 186 -15.44 -34.34 -92.42
CA VAL A 186 -16.23 -34.23 -91.17
C VAL A 186 -15.87 -35.33 -90.16
N ARG A 187 -15.55 -36.55 -90.61
CA ARG A 187 -15.00 -37.60 -89.72
C ARG A 187 -13.67 -37.18 -89.11
N HIS A 188 -12.79 -36.57 -89.90
CA HIS A 188 -11.52 -36.07 -89.40
C HIS A 188 -11.70 -34.92 -88.40
N GLU A 189 -12.63 -33.99 -88.66
CA GLU A 189 -13.01 -32.94 -87.71
C GLU A 189 -13.58 -33.51 -86.40
N LEU A 190 -14.41 -34.56 -86.50
CA LEU A 190 -14.96 -35.27 -85.35
C LEU A 190 -13.86 -35.94 -84.52
N GLU A 191 -12.92 -36.64 -85.16
CA GLU A 191 -11.80 -37.29 -84.49
C GLU A 191 -10.89 -36.27 -83.78
N GLN A 192 -10.59 -35.13 -84.43
CA GLN A 192 -9.86 -34.03 -83.79
C GLN A 192 -10.63 -33.43 -82.60
N ALA A 193 -11.96 -33.33 -82.69
CA ALA A 193 -12.80 -32.84 -81.60
C ALA A 193 -12.85 -33.82 -80.41
N GLU A 194 -12.93 -35.12 -80.68
CA GLU A 194 -12.89 -36.17 -79.65
C GLU A 194 -11.52 -36.26 -78.97
N GLN A 195 -10.41 -36.12 -79.71
CA GLN A 195 -9.08 -36.07 -79.12
C GLN A 195 -8.89 -34.83 -78.24
N LYS A 196 -9.41 -33.66 -78.66
CA LYS A 196 -9.42 -32.44 -77.83
C LYS A 196 -10.27 -32.64 -76.57
N LEU A 197 -11.42 -33.30 -76.69
CA LEU A 197 -12.28 -33.61 -75.54
C LEU A 197 -11.55 -34.52 -74.53
N GLU A 198 -10.88 -35.57 -74.99
CA GLU A 198 -10.13 -36.49 -74.12
C GLU A 198 -9.00 -35.77 -73.38
N ASN A 199 -8.24 -34.91 -74.08
CA ASN A 199 -7.22 -34.08 -73.45
C ASN A 199 -7.80 -33.13 -72.39
N LYS A 200 -8.97 -32.52 -72.66
CA LYS A 200 -9.65 -31.66 -71.68
C LYS A 200 -10.18 -32.44 -70.47
N LYS A 201 -10.68 -33.67 -70.67
CA LYS A 201 -11.08 -34.58 -69.58
C LYS A 201 -9.91 -34.99 -68.69
N LYS A 202 -8.73 -35.26 -69.28
CA LYS A 202 -7.50 -35.52 -68.53
C LYS A 202 -7.09 -34.33 -67.65
N ILE A 203 -7.08 -33.11 -68.22
CA ILE A 203 -6.79 -31.87 -67.47
C ILE A 203 -7.78 -31.67 -66.32
N LEU A 204 -9.07 -31.94 -66.54
CA LEU A 204 -10.09 -31.89 -65.49
C LEU A 204 -9.82 -32.92 -64.38
N SER A 205 -9.41 -34.14 -64.72
CA SER A 205 -9.04 -35.17 -63.75
C SER A 205 -7.85 -34.74 -62.89
N ASP A 206 -6.79 -34.23 -63.52
CA ASP A 206 -5.60 -33.73 -62.81
C ASP A 206 -5.95 -32.56 -61.89
N ASN A 207 -6.84 -31.65 -62.33
CA ASN A 207 -7.30 -30.52 -61.53
C ASN A 207 -8.19 -30.96 -60.35
N LYS A 208 -9.03 -32.00 -60.51
CA LYS A 208 -9.79 -32.60 -59.40
C LYS A 208 -8.86 -33.20 -58.34
N GLN A 209 -7.80 -33.89 -58.76
CA GLN A 209 -6.82 -34.47 -57.83
C GLN A 209 -6.05 -33.37 -57.07
N LYS A 210 -5.66 -32.29 -57.75
CA LYS A 210 -5.04 -31.11 -57.12
C LYS A 210 -5.96 -30.48 -56.09
N TYR A 211 -7.24 -30.29 -56.43
CA TYR A 211 -8.24 -29.76 -55.51
C TYR A 211 -8.37 -30.63 -54.25
N HIS A 212 -8.55 -31.95 -54.39
CA HIS A 212 -8.63 -32.85 -53.24
C HIS A 212 -7.36 -32.85 -52.37
N THR A 213 -6.18 -32.75 -52.99
CA THR A 213 -4.91 -32.66 -52.26
C THR A 213 -4.83 -31.37 -51.45
N ALA A 214 -5.21 -30.24 -52.05
CA ALA A 214 -5.27 -28.95 -51.36
C ALA A 214 -6.30 -28.96 -50.23
N GLN A 215 -7.49 -29.53 -50.46
CA GLN A 215 -8.55 -29.66 -49.47
C GLN A 215 -8.11 -30.49 -48.26
N ASN A 216 -7.47 -31.65 -48.47
CA ASN A 216 -6.94 -32.48 -47.39
C ASN A 216 -5.87 -31.72 -46.58
N ARG A 217 -5.00 -30.97 -47.26
CA ARG A 217 -3.99 -30.13 -46.60
C ARG A 217 -4.62 -29.04 -45.74
N THR A 218 -5.68 -28.38 -46.21
CA THR A 218 -6.45 -27.40 -45.43
C THR A 218 -7.04 -28.04 -44.16
N VAL A 219 -7.67 -29.22 -44.29
CA VAL A 219 -8.27 -29.94 -43.17
C VAL A 219 -7.21 -30.35 -42.13
N ASP A 220 -6.08 -30.87 -42.57
CA ASP A 220 -4.97 -31.25 -41.68
C ASP A 220 -4.41 -30.06 -40.91
N LEU A 221 -4.19 -28.93 -41.58
CA LEU A 221 -3.73 -27.69 -40.94
C LEU A 221 -4.76 -27.14 -39.95
N SER A 222 -6.05 -27.19 -40.29
CA SER A 222 -7.14 -26.75 -39.41
C SER A 222 -7.22 -27.59 -38.14
N ASN A 223 -7.05 -28.92 -38.25
CA ASN A 223 -7.01 -29.82 -37.10
C ASN A 223 -5.78 -29.55 -36.21
N ARG A 224 -4.60 -29.32 -36.80
CA ARG A 224 -3.39 -28.95 -36.05
C ARG A 224 -3.55 -27.62 -35.33
N LEU A 225 -4.15 -26.62 -35.98
CA LEU A 225 -4.43 -25.33 -35.39
C LEU A 225 -5.38 -25.47 -34.19
N LYS A 226 -6.45 -26.26 -34.33
CA LYS A 226 -7.39 -26.52 -33.23
C LYS A 226 -6.68 -27.13 -32.01
N GLN A 227 -5.83 -28.14 -32.22
CA GLN A 227 -5.06 -28.75 -31.14
C GLN A 227 -4.15 -27.73 -30.45
N LYS A 228 -3.45 -26.88 -31.21
CA LYS A 228 -2.56 -25.85 -30.64
C LYS A 228 -3.32 -24.78 -29.86
N ILE A 229 -4.52 -24.40 -30.30
CA ILE A 229 -5.39 -23.50 -29.54
C ILE A 229 -5.79 -24.13 -28.20
N GLU A 230 -6.16 -25.42 -28.19
CA GLU A 230 -6.48 -26.13 -26.96
C GLU A 230 -5.28 -26.20 -25.99
N ASP A 231 -4.08 -26.46 -26.51
CA ASP A 231 -2.85 -26.49 -25.71
C ASP A 231 -2.53 -25.10 -25.12
N ARG A 232 -2.69 -24.03 -25.91
CA ARG A 232 -2.54 -22.64 -25.42
C ARG A 232 -3.54 -22.33 -24.31
N VAL A 233 -4.81 -22.72 -24.47
CA VAL A 233 -5.85 -22.51 -23.45
C VAL A 233 -5.50 -23.23 -22.14
N LYS A 234 -4.98 -24.47 -22.21
CA LYS A 234 -4.50 -25.19 -21.02
C LYS A 234 -3.31 -24.46 -20.37
N GLN A 235 -2.38 -23.93 -21.18
CA GLN A 235 -1.23 -23.17 -20.68
C GLN A 235 -1.67 -21.86 -19.99
N ASP A 236 -2.66 -21.14 -20.54
CA ASP A 236 -3.25 -19.94 -19.93
C ASP A 236 -3.91 -20.24 -18.58
N GLN A 237 -4.62 -21.38 -18.47
CA GLN A 237 -5.20 -21.83 -17.21
C GLN A 237 -4.11 -22.12 -16.17
N GLN A 238 -3.02 -22.78 -16.55
CA GLN A 238 -1.88 -23.03 -15.67
C GLN A 238 -1.20 -21.73 -15.24
N LEU A 239 -1.00 -20.78 -16.17
CA LEU A 239 -0.44 -19.47 -15.86
C LEU A 239 -1.31 -18.72 -14.85
N THR A 240 -2.64 -18.79 -14.99
CA THR A 240 -3.58 -18.19 -14.02
C THR A 240 -3.41 -18.76 -12.62
N VAL A 241 -3.22 -20.08 -12.49
CA VAL A 241 -2.94 -20.73 -11.19
C VAL A 241 -1.63 -20.22 -10.61
N ILE A 242 -0.56 -20.17 -11.41
CA ILE A 242 0.76 -19.69 -10.98
C ILE A 242 0.69 -18.22 -10.53
N VAL A 243 -0.03 -17.36 -11.26
CA VAL A 243 -0.22 -15.95 -10.88
C VAL A 243 -0.93 -15.81 -9.53
N ASN A 244 -1.95 -16.64 -9.29
CA ASN A 244 -2.64 -16.67 -8.00
C ASN A 244 -1.72 -17.16 -6.87
N ASP A 245 -0.87 -18.14 -7.14
CA ASP A 245 0.13 -18.62 -6.17
C ASP A 245 1.19 -17.56 -5.87
N VAL A 246 1.67 -16.81 -6.87
CA VAL A 246 2.56 -15.64 -6.66
C VAL A 246 1.88 -14.61 -5.75
N ALA A 247 0.60 -14.30 -5.99
CA ALA A 247 -0.14 -13.36 -5.16
C ALA A 247 -0.28 -13.86 -3.70
N ARG A 248 -0.55 -15.15 -3.51
CA ARG A 248 -0.60 -15.79 -2.17
C ARG A 248 0.75 -15.72 -1.46
N CYS A 249 1.85 -16.06 -2.14
CA CYS A 249 3.20 -15.99 -1.60
C CYS A 249 3.58 -14.56 -1.20
N ARG A 250 3.23 -13.55 -2.03
CA ARG A 250 3.46 -12.14 -1.70
C ARG A 250 2.70 -11.70 -0.44
N SER A 251 1.42 -12.08 -0.33
CA SER A 251 0.63 -11.78 0.87
C SER A 251 1.22 -12.40 2.14
N LYS A 252 1.73 -13.63 2.05
CA LYS A 252 2.46 -14.29 3.15
C LYS A 252 3.74 -13.52 3.53
N LEU A 253 4.53 -13.09 2.53
CA LEU A 253 5.74 -12.28 2.74
C LEU A 253 5.42 -10.94 3.41
N ASP A 254 4.37 -10.26 2.97
CA ASP A 254 3.94 -8.97 3.54
C ASP A 254 3.49 -9.14 5.00
N SER A 255 2.70 -10.19 5.29
CA SER A 255 2.28 -10.54 6.64
C SER A 255 3.48 -10.82 7.56
N LYS A 256 4.45 -11.62 7.11
CA LYS A 256 5.67 -11.90 7.89
C LYS A 256 6.57 -10.68 8.06
N SER A 257 6.65 -9.83 7.05
CA SER A 257 7.37 -8.55 7.14
C SER A 257 6.72 -7.59 8.14
N ALA A 258 5.39 -7.54 8.22
CA ALA A 258 4.67 -6.76 9.22
C ALA A 258 4.92 -7.30 10.63
N GLN A 259 4.77 -8.61 10.85
CA GLN A 259 5.06 -9.27 12.14
C GLN A 259 6.48 -8.98 12.63
N HIS A 260 7.48 -9.11 11.75
CA HIS A 260 8.87 -8.79 12.09
C HIS A 260 9.06 -7.31 12.50
N ARG A 261 8.41 -6.37 11.80
CA ARG A 261 8.47 -4.94 12.15
C ARG A 261 7.88 -4.68 13.54
N ASP A 262 6.72 -5.25 13.83
CA ASP A 262 6.05 -5.06 15.12
C ASP A 262 6.90 -5.64 16.26
N ALA A 263 7.45 -6.85 16.09
CA ALA A 263 8.37 -7.46 17.06
C ALA A 263 9.65 -6.61 17.26
N THR A 264 10.20 -6.03 16.19
CA THR A 264 11.37 -5.15 16.27
C THR A 264 11.07 -3.88 17.07
N VAL A 265 9.88 -3.29 16.88
CA VAL A 265 9.45 -2.09 17.64
C VAL A 265 9.31 -2.41 19.12
N GLU A 266 8.71 -3.55 19.44
CA GLU A 266 8.55 -4.01 20.84
C GLU A 266 9.91 -4.27 21.50
N TYR A 267 10.83 -4.94 20.79
CA TYR A 267 12.21 -5.15 21.24
C TYR A 267 12.90 -3.81 21.58
N LYS A 268 12.84 -2.82 20.67
CA LYS A 268 13.44 -1.49 20.92
C LYS A 268 12.83 -0.78 22.12
N LYS A 269 11.52 -0.92 22.34
CA LYS A 269 10.84 -0.35 23.50
C LYS A 269 11.36 -0.94 24.81
N LEU A 270 11.49 -2.27 24.88
CA LEU A 270 12.06 -2.97 26.03
C LEU A 270 13.53 -2.59 26.25
N GLU A 271 14.30 -2.37 25.19
CA GLU A 271 15.71 -1.96 25.29
C GLU A 271 15.85 -0.57 25.93
N ILE A 272 14.97 0.37 25.55
CA ILE A 272 14.92 1.71 26.15
C ILE A 272 14.53 1.62 27.63
N GLU A 273 13.55 0.79 27.97
CA GLU A 273 13.10 0.59 29.36
C GLU A 273 14.19 -0.04 30.23
N LYS A 274 14.96 -0.99 29.68
CA LYS A 274 16.15 -1.57 30.33
C LYS A 274 17.19 -0.48 30.62
N LYS A 275 17.58 0.31 29.62
CA LYS A 275 18.55 1.42 29.79
C LYS A 275 18.09 2.44 30.83
N SER A 276 16.80 2.77 30.85
CA SER A 276 16.23 3.66 31.87
C SER A 276 16.31 3.04 33.28
N THR A 277 16.06 1.74 33.40
CA THR A 277 16.17 1.01 34.67
C THR A 277 17.62 0.93 35.16
N GLU A 278 18.58 0.69 34.25
CA GLU A 278 20.02 0.70 34.55
C GLU A 278 20.50 2.07 35.05
N SER A 279 20.03 3.15 34.42
CA SER A 279 20.31 4.51 34.88
C SER A 279 19.80 4.75 36.32
N LYS A 280 18.56 4.34 36.63
CA LYS A 280 18.00 4.44 37.99
C LYS A 280 18.75 3.57 39.02
N MET A 281 19.24 2.39 38.62
CA MET A 281 20.08 1.55 39.48
C MET A 281 21.38 2.26 39.84
N GLU A 282 22.04 2.88 38.86
CA GLU A 282 23.31 3.57 39.07
C GLU A 282 23.15 4.78 39.99
N ASP A 283 22.10 5.58 39.80
CA ASP A 283 21.74 6.68 40.71
C ASP A 283 21.50 6.19 42.15
N THR A 284 20.82 5.04 42.29
CA THR A 284 20.53 4.44 43.61
C THR A 284 21.81 3.93 44.27
N ARG A 285 22.72 3.31 43.50
CA ARG A 285 24.05 2.90 44.00
C ARG A 285 24.86 4.10 44.48
N ALA A 286 24.86 5.20 43.73
CA ALA A 286 25.54 6.43 44.14
C ALA A 286 25.00 6.96 45.48
N LYS A 287 23.67 6.97 45.66
CA LYS A 287 23.04 7.34 46.94
C LYS A 287 23.45 6.42 48.10
N ILE A 288 23.49 5.11 47.86
CA ILE A 288 23.94 4.12 48.87
C ILE A 288 25.39 4.40 49.27
N VAL A 289 26.28 4.69 48.32
CA VAL A 289 27.69 5.02 48.61
C VAL A 289 27.79 6.28 49.48
N THR A 290 27.04 7.34 49.15
CA THR A 290 27.01 8.57 49.96
C THR A 290 26.52 8.30 51.39
N LEU A 291 25.40 7.59 51.54
CA LEU A 291 24.86 7.22 52.86
C LEU A 291 25.82 6.35 53.66
N THR A 292 26.57 5.45 52.99
CA THR A 292 27.60 4.62 53.64
C THR A 292 28.71 5.48 54.24
N SER A 293 29.18 6.48 53.48
CA SER A 293 30.19 7.45 53.93
C SER A 293 29.69 8.28 55.12
N GLU A 294 28.42 8.70 55.11
CA GLU A 294 27.79 9.41 56.23
C GLU A 294 27.69 8.53 57.49
N ILE A 295 27.26 7.28 57.34
CA ILE A 295 27.20 6.30 58.44
C ILE A 295 28.59 6.09 59.07
N ASP A 296 29.63 5.93 58.25
CA ASP A 296 31.00 5.75 58.74
C ASP A 296 31.49 6.97 59.52
N LYS A 297 31.20 8.18 59.02
CA LYS A 297 31.50 9.42 59.73
C LYS A 297 30.78 9.49 61.08
N TYR A 298 29.48 9.20 61.12
CA TYR A 298 28.73 9.19 62.38
C TYR A 298 29.24 8.16 63.37
N ARG A 299 29.67 6.98 62.90
CA ARG A 299 30.30 5.96 63.75
C ARG A 299 31.64 6.42 64.31
N GLN A 300 32.46 7.08 63.50
CA GLN A 300 33.71 7.69 63.95
C GLN A 300 33.47 8.76 65.01
N ASP A 301 32.59 9.73 64.73
CA ASP A 301 32.25 10.81 65.67
C ASP A 301 31.67 10.23 66.98
N LEU A 302 30.90 9.13 66.91
CA LEU A 302 30.41 8.43 68.09
C LEU A 302 31.56 7.86 68.94
N ALA A 303 32.51 7.18 68.30
CA ALA A 303 33.65 6.58 68.97
C ALA A 303 34.57 7.64 69.61
N GLU A 304 34.82 8.74 68.91
CA GLU A 304 35.59 9.88 69.41
C GLU A 304 34.92 10.53 70.62
N ASN A 305 33.62 10.83 70.53
CA ASN A 305 32.86 11.42 71.64
C ASN A 305 32.76 10.49 72.86
N GLN A 306 32.64 9.18 72.66
CA GLN A 306 32.68 8.20 73.75
C GLN A 306 34.06 8.14 74.44
N SER A 307 35.13 8.21 73.67
CA SER A 307 36.50 8.28 74.19
C SER A 307 36.73 9.55 75.00
N LEU A 308 36.29 10.71 74.48
CA LEU A 308 36.36 11.99 75.19
C LEU A 308 35.54 11.99 76.48
N LYS A 309 34.31 11.46 76.45
CA LYS A 309 33.48 11.28 77.64
C LYS A 309 34.21 10.45 78.70
N LYS A 310 34.82 9.33 78.32
CA LYS A 310 35.57 8.46 79.24
C LYS A 310 36.73 9.21 79.88
N LYS A 311 37.56 9.90 79.08
CA LYS A 311 38.70 10.67 79.58
C LYS A 311 38.27 11.78 80.55
N LYS A 312 37.19 12.50 80.23
CA LYS A 312 36.64 13.55 81.11
C LYS A 312 36.07 12.99 82.41
N SER A 313 35.46 11.80 82.36
CA SER A 313 35.00 11.09 83.57
C SER A 313 36.17 10.69 84.47
N GLU A 314 37.28 10.20 83.91
CA GLU A 314 38.50 9.86 84.66
C GLU A 314 39.15 11.12 85.28
N GLU A 315 39.16 12.25 84.57
CA GLU A 315 39.60 13.56 85.09
C GLU A 315 38.72 14.03 86.28
N ILE A 316 37.40 13.85 86.18
CA ILE A 316 36.45 14.16 87.27
C ILE A 316 36.73 13.28 88.50
N GLU A 317 36.96 11.98 88.30
CA GLU A 317 37.24 11.04 89.39
C GLU A 317 38.54 11.39 90.13
N THR A 318 39.62 11.65 89.39
CA THR A 318 40.90 12.09 89.97
C THR A 318 40.82 13.43 90.69
N MET A 319 40.07 14.40 90.15
CA MET A 319 39.83 15.68 90.84
C MET A 319 38.97 15.53 92.09
N THR A 320 37.98 14.65 92.06
CA THR A 320 37.11 14.37 93.23
C THR A 320 37.93 13.77 94.37
N GLU A 321 38.79 12.80 94.08
CA GLU A 321 39.68 12.21 95.10
C GLU A 321 40.68 13.24 95.62
N THR A 322 41.20 14.12 94.76
CA THR A 322 42.08 15.21 95.17
C THR A 322 41.39 16.19 96.13
N ILE A 323 40.14 16.58 95.84
CA ILE A 323 39.34 17.44 96.74
C ILE A 323 39.09 16.75 98.08
N LYS A 324 38.76 15.46 98.06
CA LYS A 324 38.55 14.66 99.27
C LYS A 324 39.80 14.64 100.14
N ASN A 325 40.97 14.32 99.58
CA ASN A 325 42.24 14.33 100.30
C ASN A 325 42.58 15.73 100.87
N HIS A 326 42.31 16.81 100.12
CA HIS A 326 42.50 18.17 100.64
C HIS A 326 41.54 18.49 101.79
N LYS A 327 40.30 17.99 101.74
CA LYS A 327 39.31 18.16 102.80
C LYS A 327 39.74 17.42 104.08
N GLU A 328 40.15 16.16 103.96
CA GLU A 328 40.66 15.36 105.08
C GLU A 328 41.89 16.02 105.71
N ALA A 329 42.86 16.48 104.91
CA ALA A 329 44.01 17.23 105.41
C ALA A 329 43.63 18.56 106.10
N MET A 330 42.57 19.24 105.64
CA MET A 330 42.04 20.42 106.32
C MET A 330 41.41 20.06 107.67
N GLU A 331 40.70 18.93 107.77
CA GLU A 331 40.11 18.41 109.00
C GLU A 331 41.21 18.02 110.01
N GLU A 332 42.26 17.31 109.58
CA GLU A 332 43.43 16.99 110.41
C GLU A 332 44.12 18.27 110.93
N HIS A 333 44.32 19.27 110.05
CA HIS A 333 44.85 20.56 110.47
C HIS A 333 43.94 21.29 111.46
N GLN A 334 42.62 21.14 111.34
CA GLN A 334 41.64 21.70 112.26
C GLN A 334 41.76 21.06 113.65
N GLU A 335 41.90 19.73 113.71
CA GLU A 335 42.12 18.98 114.96
C GLU A 335 43.44 19.36 115.62
N LEU A 336 44.51 19.51 114.84
CA LEU A 336 45.80 20.01 115.31
C LEU A 336 45.71 21.43 115.87
N ILE A 337 44.94 22.32 115.22
CA ILE A 337 44.69 23.68 115.73
C ILE A 337 43.92 23.62 117.06
N ALA A 338 42.85 22.82 117.14
CA ALA A 338 42.07 22.66 118.37
C ALA A 338 42.92 22.08 119.52
N SER A 339 43.75 21.07 119.23
CA SER A 339 44.69 20.47 120.17
C SER A 339 45.74 21.48 120.66
N ASN A 340 46.32 22.28 119.76
CA ASN A 340 47.29 23.31 120.11
C ASN A 340 46.65 24.50 120.87
N GLN A 341 45.39 24.86 120.56
CA GLN A 341 44.62 25.83 121.34
C GLN A 341 44.38 25.33 122.76
N LYS A 342 44.03 24.05 122.93
CA LYS A 342 43.93 23.43 124.26
C LYS A 342 45.27 23.50 125.01
N LYS A 343 46.38 23.11 124.38
CA LYS A 343 47.74 23.22 124.97
C LYS A 343 48.12 24.66 125.33
N LEU A 344 47.73 25.65 124.53
CA LEU A 344 47.93 27.07 124.84
C LEU A 344 47.11 27.50 126.07
N THR A 345 45.89 26.98 126.21
CA THR A 345 45.01 27.26 127.35
C THR A 345 45.54 26.61 128.63
N ASP A 346 46.02 25.36 128.54
CA ASP A 346 46.67 24.63 129.62
C ASP A 346 47.98 25.34 130.04
N ASN A 347 48.83 25.73 129.08
CA ASN A 347 50.05 26.49 129.37
C ASN A 347 49.78 27.90 129.95
N ALA A 348 48.69 28.56 129.56
CA ALA A 348 48.29 29.85 130.14
C ALA A 348 47.91 29.71 131.63
N SER A 349 47.28 28.59 132.01
CA SER A 349 46.99 28.25 133.41
C SER A 349 48.27 27.91 134.21
N ASP A 350 49.25 27.28 133.56
CA ASP A 350 50.55 26.93 134.16
C ASP A 350 51.44 28.17 134.36
N LEU A 351 51.33 29.16 133.47
CA LEU A 351 52.01 30.46 133.57
C LEU A 351 51.47 31.30 134.74
N THR A 352 50.16 31.20 135.03
CA THR A 352 49.54 31.88 136.17
C THR A 352 50.05 31.31 137.50
N VAL A 353 50.24 29.99 137.60
CA VAL A 353 50.83 29.30 138.76
C VAL A 353 52.32 29.66 138.94
N LYS A 354 53.09 29.75 137.85
CA LYS A 354 54.50 30.16 137.91
C LYS A 354 54.68 31.63 138.29
N GLN A 355 53.76 32.52 137.92
CA GLN A 355 53.75 33.91 138.36
C GLN A 355 53.50 34.06 139.87
N THR A 356 52.70 33.16 140.48
CA THR A 356 52.51 33.10 141.94
C THR A 356 53.75 32.60 142.66
N ASN A 357 54.47 31.62 142.10
CA ASN A 357 55.71 31.09 142.67
C ASN A 357 56.88 32.08 142.56
N LEU A 358 56.91 32.94 141.55
CA LEU A 358 57.93 33.99 141.40
C LEU A 358 57.80 35.11 142.46
N GLN A 359 56.60 35.37 142.98
CA GLN A 359 56.40 36.25 144.14
C GLN A 359 56.80 35.60 145.48
N ILE A 360 56.71 34.27 145.61
CA ILE A 360 57.14 33.53 146.81
C ILE A 360 58.67 33.38 146.87
N THR A 361 59.33 33.24 145.71
CA THR A 361 60.79 33.03 145.61
C THR A 361 61.57 34.32 145.87
N LYS A 362 60.97 35.50 145.63
CA LYS A 362 61.57 36.81 145.94
C LYS A 362 61.73 37.08 147.45
N LYS A 363 61.00 36.34 148.31
CA LYS A 363 61.07 36.44 149.78
C LYS A 363 62.07 35.45 150.42
N LYS A 364 62.56 34.44 149.66
CA LYS A 364 63.50 33.40 150.15
C LYS A 364 64.97 33.66 149.78
N PHE A 365 65.25 34.67 148.95
CA PHE A 365 66.61 35.01 148.52
C PHE A 365 67.35 35.92 149.52
N GLN A 366 66.69 36.44 150.56
CA GLN A 366 67.30 37.32 151.57
C GLN A 366 67.94 36.58 152.76
N ASP A 367 67.64 35.28 152.98
CA ASP A 367 68.09 34.56 154.20
C ASP A 367 69.18 33.50 153.99
N LEU A 368 69.67 33.27 152.76
CA LEU A 368 70.73 32.28 152.49
C LEU A 368 72.03 32.94 152.04
N LYS A 369 72.48 33.90 152.84
CA LYS A 369 73.78 34.57 152.79
C LYS A 369 74.84 33.93 153.70
N GLN A 370 74.55 32.89 154.48
CA GLN A 370 75.45 32.49 155.57
C GLN A 370 75.57 30.97 155.79
N SER A 371 76.05 30.22 154.79
CA SER A 371 76.64 28.89 155.04
C SER A 371 77.51 28.38 153.90
N LEU A 372 78.84 28.41 154.15
CA LEU A 372 79.86 27.45 153.70
C LEU A 372 80.21 27.45 152.20
N SER A 373 81.33 27.99 151.72
CA SER A 373 82.72 28.02 152.22
C SER A 373 83.22 26.68 152.77
N ASP A 374 83.79 25.91 151.84
CA ASP A 374 84.93 24.98 152.00
C ASP A 374 84.66 23.48 151.79
N LYS A 375 85.11 23.07 150.59
CA LYS A 375 85.80 21.83 150.17
C LYS A 375 84.95 20.74 149.51
N GLU A 376 85.09 20.50 148.21
CA GLU A 376 86.35 20.15 147.48
C GLU A 376 87.17 19.08 148.21
N SER A 377 86.61 17.87 148.21
CA SER A 377 87.31 16.57 148.26
C SER A 377 86.23 15.50 148.05
N ASN A 378 86.29 14.55 147.14
CA ASN A 378 87.19 14.24 146.05
C ASN A 378 86.43 13.13 145.27
N GLU A 379 86.20 13.31 143.98
CA GLU A 379 86.67 12.34 142.99
C GLU A 379 86.41 10.83 143.24
N LYS A 380 85.18 10.40 143.56
CA LYS A 380 84.84 8.95 143.63
C LYS A 380 83.56 8.53 142.89
N SER A 381 82.66 9.46 142.55
CA SER A 381 81.42 9.13 141.82
C SER A 381 81.51 9.19 140.29
N LYS A 382 82.60 9.76 139.73
CA LYS A 382 82.84 9.78 138.27
C LYS A 382 83.36 8.45 137.69
N ARG A 383 83.65 7.44 138.53
CA ARG A 383 84.07 6.10 138.07
C ARG A 383 82.92 5.16 137.66
N LEU A 384 81.66 5.58 137.81
CA LEU A 384 80.48 4.79 137.41
C LEU A 384 79.87 5.20 136.06
N GLU A 385 80.19 6.37 135.51
CA GLU A 385 79.71 6.80 134.18
C GLU A 385 80.49 6.14 133.03
N ILE A 386 81.77 5.82 133.23
CA ILE A 386 82.62 5.18 132.20
C ILE A 386 82.17 3.74 131.86
N LYS A 387 81.41 3.08 132.74
CA LYS A 387 80.90 1.71 132.50
C LYS A 387 79.58 1.68 131.71
N ASN A 388 78.85 2.79 131.62
CA ASN A 388 77.63 2.89 130.81
C ASN A 388 77.89 3.38 129.37
N GLU A 389 78.98 4.10 129.13
CA GLU A 389 79.40 4.51 127.78
C GLU A 389 79.96 3.34 126.95
N GLN A 390 80.50 2.29 127.60
CA GLN A 390 80.95 1.06 126.91
C GLN A 390 79.79 0.22 126.35
N ASN A 391 78.60 0.25 126.95
CA ASN A 391 77.43 -0.49 126.45
C ASN A 391 76.72 0.21 125.28
N MET A 392 76.91 1.52 125.11
CA MET A 392 76.41 2.29 123.95
C MET A 392 77.28 2.09 122.70
N LEU A 393 78.57 1.79 122.87
CA LEU A 393 79.48 1.45 121.76
C LEU A 393 79.14 0.10 121.11
N GLU A 394 78.77 -0.92 121.89
CA GLU A 394 78.37 -2.25 121.37
C GLU A 394 77.00 -2.24 120.65
N THR A 395 76.11 -1.31 121.02
CA THR A 395 74.80 -1.11 120.35
C THR A 395 74.96 -0.33 119.03
N ASN A 396 75.91 0.60 118.97
CA ASN A 396 76.22 1.36 117.77
C ASN A 396 77.00 0.52 116.73
N GLU A 397 77.86 -0.41 117.14
CA GLU A 397 78.51 -1.36 116.20
C GLU A 397 77.52 -2.27 115.47
N LYS A 398 76.47 -2.76 116.15
CA LYS A 398 75.41 -3.57 115.51
C LYS A 398 74.61 -2.77 114.49
N SER A 399 74.30 -1.52 114.80
CA SER A 399 73.57 -0.62 113.88
C SER A 399 74.40 -0.25 112.65
N VAL A 400 75.71 -0.10 112.80
CA VAL A 400 76.64 0.13 111.68
C VAL A 400 76.72 -1.10 110.76
N GLU A 401 76.69 -2.31 111.31
CA GLU A 401 76.74 -3.55 110.52
C GLU A 401 75.42 -3.84 109.78
N GLU A 402 74.28 -3.43 110.35
CA GLU A 402 72.96 -3.48 109.70
C GLU A 402 72.84 -2.45 108.55
N LEU A 403 73.37 -1.25 108.74
CA LEU A 403 73.46 -0.23 107.69
C LEU A 403 74.41 -0.65 106.55
N LYS A 404 75.50 -1.38 106.83
CA LYS A 404 76.36 -1.96 105.79
C LYS A 404 75.61 -3.00 104.94
N LYS A 405 74.76 -3.84 105.55
CA LYS A 405 73.89 -4.77 104.81
C LYS A 405 72.88 -4.02 103.93
N GLU A 406 72.23 -2.99 104.46
CA GLU A 406 71.26 -2.19 103.68
C GLU A 406 71.93 -1.44 102.51
N ILE A 407 73.16 -0.95 102.69
CA ILE A 407 73.97 -0.34 101.62
C ILE A 407 74.34 -1.37 100.53
N ALA A 408 74.70 -2.59 100.91
CA ALA A 408 75.02 -3.66 99.96
C ALA A 408 73.77 -4.05 99.14
N GLU A 409 72.60 -4.09 99.77
CA GLU A 409 71.33 -4.44 99.12
C GLU A 409 70.85 -3.33 98.18
N LYS A 410 71.00 -2.04 98.56
CA LYS A 410 70.71 -0.91 97.67
C LYS A 410 71.70 -0.82 96.50
N ARG A 411 72.98 -1.17 96.69
CA ARG A 411 73.95 -1.29 95.58
C ARG A 411 73.52 -2.34 94.56
N ASN A 412 73.08 -3.51 95.02
CA ASN A 412 72.61 -4.57 94.13
C ASN A 412 71.33 -4.16 93.36
N GLN A 413 70.40 -3.44 94.00
CA GLN A 413 69.22 -2.89 93.31
C GLN A 413 69.57 -1.81 92.27
N VAL A 414 70.59 -0.99 92.52
CA VAL A 414 71.08 0.00 91.55
C VAL A 414 71.71 -0.70 90.35
N GLU A 415 72.46 -1.78 90.56
CA GLU A 415 73.09 -2.56 89.50
C GLU A 415 72.08 -3.30 88.62
N ILE A 416 71.03 -3.89 89.21
CA ILE A 416 69.91 -4.49 88.46
C ILE A 416 69.16 -3.43 87.64
N LYS A 417 68.95 -2.23 88.19
CA LYS A 417 68.31 -1.12 87.47
C LYS A 417 69.20 -0.59 86.33
N ALA A 418 70.52 -0.54 86.52
CA ALA A 418 71.47 -0.15 85.48
C ALA A 418 71.48 -1.14 84.31
N GLN A 419 71.42 -2.45 84.58
CA GLN A 419 71.31 -3.49 83.56
C GLN A 419 69.98 -3.39 82.78
N ARG A 420 68.85 -3.13 83.46
CA ARG A 420 67.55 -2.88 82.78
C ARG A 420 67.58 -1.63 81.91
N PHE A 421 68.25 -0.56 82.34
CA PHE A 421 68.42 0.64 81.53
C PHE A 421 69.23 0.37 80.26
N ALA A 422 70.28 -0.45 80.34
CA ALA A 422 71.06 -0.86 79.18
C ALA A 422 70.22 -1.68 78.17
N GLY A 423 69.41 -2.63 78.65
CA GLY A 423 68.48 -3.40 77.81
C GLY A 423 67.41 -2.53 77.14
N ASN A 424 66.79 -1.63 77.88
CA ASN A 424 65.80 -0.69 77.33
C ASN A 424 66.42 0.24 76.27
N LYS A 425 67.69 0.64 76.43
CA LYS A 425 68.40 1.48 75.44
C LYS A 425 68.62 0.75 74.11
N THR A 426 68.95 -0.54 74.15
CA THR A 426 69.08 -1.36 72.93
C THR A 426 67.74 -1.60 72.24
N GLU A 427 66.67 -1.75 72.99
CA GLU A 427 65.33 -1.96 72.44
C GLU A 427 64.75 -0.67 71.83
N LEU A 428 65.04 0.48 72.45
CA LEU A 428 64.69 1.79 71.90
C LEU A 428 65.38 2.05 70.56
N ALA A 429 66.68 1.74 70.46
CA ALA A 429 67.43 1.86 69.20
C ALA A 429 66.88 0.93 68.10
N ARG A 430 66.40 -0.27 68.46
CA ARG A 430 65.77 -1.21 67.53
C ARG A 430 64.40 -0.72 67.06
N LEU A 431 63.60 -0.13 67.95
CA LEU A 431 62.31 0.46 67.61
C LEU A 431 62.47 1.70 66.74
N GLU A 432 63.46 2.56 67.01
CA GLU A 432 63.78 3.74 66.18
C GLU A 432 64.19 3.33 64.75
N ALA A 433 64.99 2.27 64.61
CA ALA A 433 65.34 1.73 63.29
C ALA A 433 64.09 1.21 62.54
N SER A 434 63.22 0.46 63.22
CA SER A 434 61.97 -0.05 62.63
C SER A 434 61.00 1.06 62.25
N LEU A 435 60.94 2.15 63.03
CA LEU A 435 60.14 3.33 62.72
C LEU A 435 60.64 4.01 61.44
N LYS A 436 61.96 4.14 61.30
CA LYS A 436 62.59 4.75 60.12
C LYS A 436 62.34 3.95 58.84
N ASP A 437 62.30 2.63 58.92
CA ASP A 437 61.99 1.75 57.79
C ASP A 437 60.51 1.84 57.40
N LEU A 438 59.60 1.81 58.38
CA LEU A 438 58.17 2.02 58.14
C LEU A 438 57.86 3.40 57.55
N GLN A 439 58.63 4.42 57.91
CA GLN A 439 58.47 5.78 57.37
C GLN A 439 58.84 5.85 55.88
N LYS A 440 59.91 5.16 55.48
CA LYS A 440 60.26 5.00 54.05
C LYS A 440 59.21 4.23 53.26
N GLU A 441 58.63 3.20 53.86
CA GLU A 441 57.58 2.40 53.22
C GLU A 441 56.30 3.22 53.02
N LYS A 442 55.93 4.04 54.02
CA LYS A 442 54.83 4.99 53.92
C LYS A 442 55.05 6.00 52.78
N GLU A 443 56.22 6.62 52.70
CA GLU A 443 56.55 7.57 51.61
C GLU A 443 56.46 6.92 50.23
N LYS A 444 56.91 5.66 50.10
CA LYS A 444 56.78 4.89 48.85
C LYS A 444 55.32 4.63 48.49
N HIS A 445 54.49 4.22 49.46
CA HIS A 445 53.06 4.00 49.22
C HIS A 445 52.31 5.29 48.87
N GLU A 446 52.65 6.43 49.48
CA GLU A 446 52.08 7.73 49.13
C GLU A 446 52.45 8.15 47.70
N GLN A 447 53.67 7.86 47.26
CA GLN A 447 54.10 8.09 45.89
C GLN A 447 53.34 7.20 44.89
N ASP A 448 53.20 5.90 45.17
CA ASP A 448 52.45 4.95 44.34
C ASP A 448 50.95 5.33 44.25
N LEU A 449 50.39 5.86 45.34
CA LEU A 449 49.00 6.35 45.39
C LEU A 449 48.83 7.60 44.51
N SER A 450 49.80 8.53 44.56
CA SER A 450 49.82 9.75 43.73
C SER A 450 49.89 9.41 42.24
N ASP A 451 50.78 8.49 41.85
CA ASP A 451 50.93 8.05 40.46
C ASP A 451 49.69 7.32 39.94
N SER A 452 49.05 6.51 40.79
CA SER A 452 47.79 5.84 40.49
C SER A 452 46.64 6.83 40.31
N LYS A 453 46.56 7.85 41.17
CA LYS A 453 45.57 8.92 41.08
C LYS A 453 45.71 9.72 39.78
N ASN A 454 46.95 10.06 39.40
CA ASN A 454 47.25 10.77 38.15
C ASN A 454 46.89 9.94 36.89
N LYS A 455 47.10 8.60 36.92
CA LYS A 455 46.64 7.72 35.85
C LYS A 455 45.11 7.65 35.76
N LEU A 456 44.43 7.61 36.90
CA LEU A 456 42.97 7.57 36.98
C LEU A 456 42.34 8.87 36.47
N GLU A 457 42.95 10.02 36.80
CA GLU A 457 42.59 11.34 36.27
C GLU A 457 42.70 11.39 34.73
N LYS A 458 43.82 10.92 34.17
CA LYS A 458 44.02 10.83 32.71
C LYS A 458 42.99 9.93 32.04
N ASN A 459 42.70 8.78 32.63
CA ASN A 459 41.68 7.87 32.10
C ASN A 459 40.29 8.49 32.13
N ASN A 460 39.93 9.24 33.18
CA ASN A 460 38.66 9.95 33.27
C ASN A 460 38.52 11.06 32.23
N ILE A 461 39.60 11.79 31.92
CA ILE A 461 39.61 12.79 30.83
C ILE A 461 39.35 12.09 29.49
N LEU A 462 40.04 10.98 29.22
CA LEU A 462 39.86 10.21 27.99
C LEU A 462 38.44 9.63 27.86
N LEU A 463 37.84 9.21 28.97
CA LEU A 463 36.46 8.73 29.05
C LEU A 463 35.45 9.84 28.73
N ARG A 464 35.66 11.05 29.26
CA ARG A 464 34.84 12.23 28.94
C ARG A 464 34.93 12.60 27.45
N GLU A 465 36.13 12.57 26.88
CA GLU A 465 36.33 12.84 25.44
C GLU A 465 35.62 11.80 24.56
N LYS A 466 35.73 10.51 24.92
CA LYS A 466 35.01 9.44 24.20
C LYS A 466 33.49 9.58 24.33
N ASN A 467 32.98 9.90 25.52
CA ASN A 467 31.54 10.09 25.73
C ASN A 467 31.01 11.29 24.95
N ALA A 468 31.74 12.42 24.91
CA ALA A 468 31.37 13.57 24.10
C ALA A 468 31.35 13.24 22.58
N ALA A 469 32.26 12.40 22.11
CA ALA A 469 32.25 11.92 20.73
C ALA A 469 31.05 11.01 20.42
N VAL A 470 30.62 10.18 21.38
CA VAL A 470 29.41 9.36 21.27
C VAL A 470 28.16 10.23 21.24
N GLU A 471 28.05 11.24 22.10
CA GLU A 471 26.93 12.19 22.10
C GLU A 471 26.80 12.93 20.76
N GLN A 472 27.93 13.37 20.17
CA GLN A 472 27.94 13.97 18.83
C GLN A 472 27.42 13.00 17.76
N GLN A 473 27.74 11.71 17.86
CA GLN A 473 27.23 10.69 16.94
C GLN A 473 25.74 10.43 17.14
N ILE A 474 25.23 10.44 18.38
CA ILE A 474 23.80 10.31 18.70
C ILE A 474 23.02 11.45 18.07
N ILE A 475 23.46 12.71 18.26
CA ILE A 475 22.81 13.89 17.65
C ILE A 475 22.77 13.78 16.12
N LYS A 476 23.84 13.25 15.52
CA LYS A 476 23.92 13.03 14.07
C LYS A 476 22.96 11.93 13.60
N LEU A 477 22.76 10.88 14.39
CA LEU A 477 21.79 9.80 14.11
C LEU A 477 20.35 10.28 14.25
N GLU A 478 20.05 11.11 15.26
CA GLU A 478 18.73 11.74 15.43
C GLU A 478 18.38 12.61 14.22
N SER A 479 19.32 13.46 13.79
CA SER A 479 19.20 14.27 12.56
C SER A 479 18.92 13.43 11.30
N LEU A 480 19.59 12.29 11.15
CA LEU A 480 19.36 11.39 10.02
C LEU A 480 18.00 10.68 10.12
N THR A 481 17.57 10.35 11.34
CA THR A 481 16.28 9.71 11.61
C THR A 481 15.11 10.65 11.27
N GLU A 482 15.23 11.95 11.58
CA GLU A 482 14.26 12.97 11.15
C GLU A 482 14.20 13.10 9.62
N LYS A 483 15.36 13.13 8.94
CA LYS A 483 15.40 13.15 7.47
C LYS A 483 14.75 11.93 6.84
N LEU A 484 14.95 10.74 7.42
CA LEU A 484 14.30 9.50 7.00
C LEU A 484 12.78 9.59 7.14
N SER A 485 12.27 10.04 8.29
CA SER A 485 10.83 10.24 8.50
C SER A 485 10.22 11.20 7.47
N LEU A 486 10.95 12.26 7.11
CA LEU A 486 10.52 13.24 6.11
C LEU A 486 10.45 12.64 4.69
N LEU A 487 11.44 11.81 4.33
CA LEU A 487 11.46 11.09 3.05
C LEU A 487 10.35 10.04 2.97
N GLU A 488 10.10 9.27 4.03
CA GLU A 488 9.00 8.31 4.09
C GLU A 488 7.63 8.99 3.94
N ALA A 489 7.45 10.18 4.54
CA ALA A 489 6.24 10.97 4.36
C ALA A 489 6.08 11.47 2.91
N GLN A 490 7.19 11.83 2.26
CA GLN A 490 7.20 12.21 0.84
C GLN A 490 6.86 11.02 -0.07
N GLU A 491 7.40 9.84 0.22
CA GLU A 491 7.13 8.61 -0.52
C GLU A 491 5.64 8.22 -0.43
N ARG A 492 5.02 8.35 0.75
CA ARG A 492 3.56 8.16 0.90
C ARG A 492 2.74 9.15 0.08
N LYS A 493 3.16 10.42 0.02
CA LYS A 493 2.48 11.43 -0.82
C LYS A 493 2.54 11.06 -2.30
N LEU A 494 3.71 10.68 -2.79
CA LEU A 494 3.90 10.25 -4.17
C LEU A 494 3.13 8.96 -4.48
N GLY A 495 3.11 8.00 -3.54
CA GLY A 495 2.32 6.77 -3.66
C GLY A 495 0.82 7.05 -3.85
N ASN A 496 0.25 7.93 -3.03
CA ASN A 496 -1.16 8.34 -3.15
C ASN A 496 -1.45 9.06 -4.48
N GLU A 497 -0.49 9.86 -4.96
CA GLU A 497 -0.61 10.59 -6.23
C GLU A 497 -0.56 9.63 -7.44
N ILE A 498 0.30 8.60 -7.38
CA ILE A 498 0.35 7.51 -8.36
C ILE A 498 -0.97 6.74 -8.37
N GLU A 499 -1.51 6.39 -7.20
CA GLU A 499 -2.78 5.67 -7.09
C GLU A 499 -3.95 6.48 -7.70
N TYR A 500 -4.01 7.78 -7.41
CA TYR A 500 -4.98 8.69 -8.00
C TYR A 500 -4.85 8.78 -9.53
N LEU A 501 -3.62 8.86 -10.05
CA LEU A 501 -3.37 8.89 -11.49
C LEU A 501 -3.73 7.57 -12.17
N GLN A 502 -3.44 6.43 -11.55
CA GLN A 502 -3.83 5.11 -12.03
C GLN A 502 -5.37 4.98 -12.11
N GLU A 503 -6.08 5.46 -11.09
CA GLU A 503 -7.54 5.45 -11.12
C GLU A 503 -8.11 6.37 -12.22
N LYS A 504 -7.49 7.53 -12.44
CA LYS A 504 -7.86 8.44 -13.54
C LYS A 504 -7.63 7.81 -14.91
N ILE A 505 -6.52 7.10 -15.11
CA ILE A 505 -6.23 6.32 -16.32
C ILE A 505 -7.30 5.24 -16.52
N ALA A 506 -7.58 4.44 -15.49
CA ALA A 506 -8.59 3.39 -15.57
C ALA A 506 -10.00 3.93 -15.92
N ARG A 507 -10.36 5.13 -15.43
CA ARG A 507 -11.61 5.81 -15.84
C ARG A 507 -11.58 6.19 -17.32
N LYS A 508 -10.46 6.68 -17.82
CA LYS A 508 -10.29 7.04 -19.23
C LYS A 508 -10.28 5.83 -20.16
N ASP A 509 -9.70 4.71 -19.74
CA ASP A 509 -9.75 3.47 -20.51
C ASP A 509 -11.18 2.95 -20.64
N ARG A 510 -11.96 2.96 -19.54
CA ARG A 510 -13.40 2.61 -19.59
C ARG A 510 -14.20 3.54 -20.51
N GLU A 511 -13.86 4.83 -20.53
CA GLU A 511 -14.51 5.81 -21.42
C GLU A 511 -14.16 5.53 -22.88
N MET A 512 -12.89 5.25 -23.19
CA MET A 512 -12.46 4.84 -24.53
C MET A 512 -13.15 3.55 -24.97
N GLU A 513 -13.32 2.58 -24.08
CA GLU A 513 -13.98 1.31 -24.42
C GLU A 513 -15.47 1.49 -24.73
N ARG A 514 -16.17 2.40 -24.02
CA ARG A 514 -17.54 2.81 -24.38
C ARG A 514 -17.57 3.50 -25.75
N ASN A 515 -16.62 4.39 -26.01
CA ASN A 515 -16.53 5.07 -27.29
C ASN A 515 -16.23 4.10 -28.44
N ASN A 516 -15.37 3.10 -28.23
CA ASN A 516 -15.10 2.04 -29.21
C ASN A 516 -16.36 1.22 -29.51
N LYS A 517 -17.15 0.84 -28.49
CA LYS A 517 -18.46 0.19 -28.71
C LYS A 517 -19.43 1.08 -29.48
N ASN A 518 -19.44 2.37 -29.21
CA ASN A 518 -20.26 3.32 -29.98
C ASN A 518 -19.79 3.42 -31.43
N ILE A 519 -18.48 3.43 -31.68
CA ILE A 519 -17.90 3.40 -33.02
C ILE A 519 -18.29 2.11 -33.75
N GLU A 520 -18.19 0.95 -33.12
CA GLU A 520 -18.63 -0.33 -33.70
C GLU A 520 -20.13 -0.30 -34.07
N ASN A 521 -20.98 0.24 -33.20
CA ASN A 521 -22.40 0.41 -33.47
C ASN A 521 -22.67 1.35 -34.65
N ILE A 522 -21.95 2.47 -34.72
CA ILE A 522 -22.03 3.41 -35.84
C ILE A 522 -21.55 2.75 -37.14
N GLN A 523 -20.44 2.01 -37.12
CA GLN A 523 -19.93 1.27 -38.26
C GLN A 523 -20.91 0.18 -38.73
N LYS A 524 -21.58 -0.50 -37.80
CA LYS A 524 -22.68 -1.43 -38.13
C LYS A 524 -23.81 -0.70 -38.83
N LYS A 525 -24.27 0.43 -38.28
CA LYS A 525 -25.33 1.25 -38.90
C LYS A 525 -24.95 1.79 -40.28
N ILE A 526 -23.68 2.16 -40.48
CA ILE A 526 -23.15 2.55 -41.80
C ILE A 526 -23.20 1.37 -42.77
N ARG A 527 -22.81 0.16 -42.35
CA ARG A 527 -22.91 -1.05 -43.19
C ARG A 527 -24.35 -1.34 -43.58
N ASP A 528 -25.27 -1.26 -42.63
CA ASP A 528 -26.69 -1.51 -42.86
C ASP A 528 -27.28 -0.48 -43.85
N LEU A 529 -27.02 0.82 -43.63
CA LEU A 529 -27.42 1.89 -44.55
C LEU A 529 -26.77 1.75 -45.93
N HIS A 530 -25.53 1.26 -46.01
CA HIS A 530 -24.87 1.02 -47.28
C HIS A 530 -25.52 -0.14 -48.04
N SER A 531 -25.91 -1.21 -47.34
CA SER A 531 -26.68 -2.32 -47.91
C SER A 531 -28.05 -1.84 -48.39
N GLU A 532 -28.75 -1.03 -47.61
CA GLU A 532 -30.04 -0.43 -47.98
C GLU A 532 -29.89 0.48 -49.20
N LYS A 533 -28.83 1.31 -49.26
CA LYS A 533 -28.50 2.12 -50.45
C LYS A 533 -28.29 1.23 -51.68
N GLN A 534 -27.56 0.12 -51.56
CA GLN A 534 -27.34 -0.80 -52.67
C GLN A 534 -28.65 -1.46 -53.14
N GLN A 535 -29.54 -1.83 -52.21
CA GLN A 535 -30.86 -2.37 -52.53
C GLN A 535 -31.75 -1.33 -53.23
N LEU A 536 -31.78 -0.09 -52.72
CA LEU A 536 -32.51 1.01 -53.36
C LEU A 536 -31.94 1.32 -54.74
N GLN A 537 -30.62 1.27 -54.91
CA GLN A 537 -29.96 1.47 -56.20
C GLN A 537 -30.31 0.35 -57.17
N ALA A 538 -30.35 -0.91 -56.73
CA ALA A 538 -30.83 -2.04 -57.54
C ALA A 538 -32.30 -1.86 -57.95
N THR A 539 -33.16 -1.47 -57.00
CA THR A 539 -34.60 -1.21 -57.25
C THR A 539 -34.81 -0.04 -58.20
N MET A 540 -34.01 1.02 -58.08
CA MET A 540 -34.00 2.16 -59.00
C MET A 540 -33.55 1.71 -60.39
N THR A 541 -32.53 0.85 -60.50
CA THR A 541 -32.09 0.29 -61.79
C THR A 541 -33.20 -0.52 -62.44
N THR A 542 -33.86 -1.41 -61.69
CA THR A 542 -35.02 -2.17 -62.18
C THR A 542 -36.19 -1.26 -62.59
N SER A 543 -36.42 -0.18 -61.85
CA SER A 543 -37.45 0.81 -62.18
C SER A 543 -37.09 1.61 -63.43
N GLN A 544 -35.82 1.97 -63.62
CA GLN A 544 -35.31 2.61 -64.83
C GLN A 544 -35.41 1.67 -66.05
N GLU A 545 -35.14 0.38 -65.87
CA GLU A 545 -35.37 -0.64 -66.91
C GLU A 545 -36.85 -0.78 -67.25
N LYS A 546 -37.75 -0.77 -66.24
CA LYS A 546 -39.20 -0.74 -66.48
C LYS A 546 -39.65 0.52 -67.20
N ILE A 547 -39.13 1.69 -66.84
CA ILE A 547 -39.42 2.95 -67.53
C ILE A 547 -38.89 2.88 -68.97
N ARG A 548 -37.71 2.31 -69.20
CA ARG A 548 -37.17 2.10 -70.54
C ARG A 548 -38.08 1.20 -71.36
N PHE A 549 -38.56 0.10 -70.77
CA PHE A 549 -39.49 -0.83 -71.41
C PHE A 549 -40.83 -0.16 -71.73
N LEU A 550 -41.42 0.56 -70.76
CA LEU A 550 -42.66 1.31 -70.95
C LEU A 550 -42.50 2.44 -71.98
N ASN A 551 -41.36 3.12 -72.02
CA ASN A 551 -41.09 4.13 -73.04
C ASN A 551 -40.98 3.49 -74.43
N GLU A 552 -40.42 2.29 -74.54
CA GLU A 552 -40.38 1.55 -75.80
C GLU A 552 -41.80 1.11 -76.21
N ASP A 553 -42.61 0.61 -75.28
CA ASP A 553 -44.03 0.28 -75.51
C ASP A 553 -44.86 1.52 -75.90
N ILE A 554 -44.64 2.67 -75.24
CA ILE A 554 -45.28 3.93 -75.60
C ILE A 554 -44.86 4.35 -77.00
N LYS A 555 -43.58 4.19 -77.37
CA LYS A 555 -43.07 4.52 -78.69
C LYS A 555 -43.68 3.61 -79.76
N GLN A 556 -43.83 2.31 -79.48
CA GLN A 556 -44.53 1.37 -80.36
C GLN A 556 -46.02 1.69 -80.48
N ASN A 557 -46.69 2.02 -79.37
CA ASN A 557 -48.10 2.43 -79.38
C ASN A 557 -48.30 3.78 -80.08
N HIS A 558 -47.38 4.73 -79.93
CA HIS A 558 -47.41 6.00 -80.63
C HIS A 558 -47.22 5.80 -82.13
N ASN A 559 -46.30 4.93 -82.55
CA ASN A 559 -46.15 4.55 -83.95
C ASN A 559 -47.42 3.86 -84.49
N ALA A 560 -48.03 2.96 -83.73
CA ALA A 560 -49.30 2.32 -84.10
C ALA A 560 -50.48 3.32 -84.13
N MET A 561 -50.43 4.36 -83.30
CA MET A 561 -51.40 5.46 -83.30
C MET A 561 -51.22 6.36 -84.52
N ILE A 562 -49.98 6.71 -84.90
CA ILE A 562 -49.67 7.43 -86.14
C ILE A 562 -50.17 6.61 -87.34
N GLU A 563 -49.94 5.30 -87.36
CA GLU A 563 -50.40 4.42 -88.44
C GLU A 563 -51.95 4.34 -88.50
N LYS A 564 -52.63 4.51 -87.36
CA LYS A 564 -54.10 4.64 -87.29
C LYS A 564 -54.58 6.03 -87.69
N GLU A 565 -53.85 7.09 -87.34
CA GLU A 565 -54.13 8.45 -87.78
C GLU A 565 -53.96 8.60 -89.29
N GLU A 566 -52.94 7.98 -89.89
CA GLU A 566 -52.75 7.90 -91.35
C GLU A 566 -53.89 7.15 -92.05
N LYS A 567 -54.44 6.10 -91.42
CA LYS A 567 -55.65 5.44 -91.91
C LYS A 567 -56.91 6.30 -91.73
N CYS A 568 -56.96 7.12 -90.68
CA CYS A 568 -58.08 8.03 -90.41
C CYS A 568 -58.08 9.27 -91.32
N THR A 569 -56.90 9.80 -91.69
CA THR A 569 -56.78 10.86 -92.69
C THR A 569 -57.21 10.38 -94.07
N HIS A 570 -56.90 9.13 -94.45
CA HIS A 570 -57.43 8.52 -95.67
C HIS A 570 -58.97 8.44 -95.67
N VAL A 571 -59.58 8.02 -94.56
CA VAL A 571 -61.05 7.99 -94.41
C VAL A 571 -61.66 9.39 -94.41
N LYS A 572 -60.96 10.40 -93.85
CA LYS A 572 -61.40 11.80 -93.83
C LYS A 572 -61.34 12.45 -95.22
N GLU A 573 -60.32 12.13 -96.02
CA GLU A 573 -60.20 12.56 -97.41
C GLU A 573 -61.28 11.92 -98.31
N ASP A 574 -61.62 10.65 -98.09
CA ASP A 574 -62.71 9.97 -98.79
C ASP A 574 -64.09 10.52 -98.39
N LEU A 575 -64.30 10.85 -97.11
CA LEU A 575 -65.52 11.53 -96.65
C LEU A 575 -65.62 12.96 -97.19
N GLN A 576 -64.51 13.71 -97.31
CA GLN A 576 -64.51 15.04 -97.93
C GLN A 576 -64.74 14.99 -99.46
N ARG A 577 -64.34 13.91 -100.15
CA ARG A 577 -64.70 13.66 -101.56
C ARG A 577 -66.19 13.32 -101.71
N SER A 578 -66.75 12.49 -100.82
CA SER A 578 -68.20 12.22 -100.81
C SER A 578 -69.04 13.44 -100.45
N LEU A 579 -68.57 14.32 -99.56
CA LEU A 579 -69.27 15.56 -99.21
C LEU A 579 -69.32 16.56 -100.38
N LYS A 580 -68.22 16.67 -101.15
CA LYS A 580 -68.18 17.47 -102.40
C LYS A 580 -69.13 16.93 -103.48
N HIS A 581 -69.34 15.61 -103.55
CA HIS A 581 -70.32 15.00 -104.46
C HIS A 581 -71.77 15.20 -104.02
N MET A 582 -72.05 15.34 -102.72
CA MET A 582 -73.40 15.64 -102.23
C MET A 582 -73.76 17.13 -102.37
N GLN A 583 -72.79 18.04 -102.25
CA GLN A 583 -73.03 19.49 -102.43
C GLN A 583 -73.34 19.87 -103.88
N SER A 584 -72.88 19.10 -104.89
CA SER A 584 -73.30 19.31 -106.30
C SER A 584 -74.72 18.80 -106.60
N HIS A 585 -75.32 17.99 -105.73
CA HIS A 585 -76.71 17.53 -105.85
C HIS A 585 -77.73 18.49 -105.21
N GLU A 586 -77.26 19.38 -104.34
CA GLU A 586 -78.10 20.38 -103.66
C GLU A 586 -78.33 21.64 -104.53
N ASP A 587 -77.38 21.99 -105.39
CA ASP A 587 -77.52 23.06 -106.38
C ASP A 587 -78.51 22.69 -107.52
N VAL A 588 -78.66 21.39 -107.83
CA VAL A 588 -79.68 20.89 -108.78
C VAL A 588 -81.09 20.93 -108.16
N ARG A 589 -81.22 20.80 -106.83
CA ARG A 589 -82.52 20.92 -106.13
C ARG A 589 -83.00 22.36 -106.02
N LYS A 590 -82.09 23.33 -105.87
CA LYS A 590 -82.46 24.77 -105.87
C LYS A 590 -82.95 25.24 -107.26
N GLN A 591 -82.36 24.77 -108.35
CA GLN A 591 -82.87 25.07 -109.71
C GLN A 591 -84.21 24.39 -110.04
N GLY A 592 -84.56 23.29 -109.36
CA GLY A 592 -85.88 22.65 -109.46
C GLY A 592 -87.01 23.42 -108.79
N PHE A 593 -86.73 24.06 -107.64
CA PHE A 593 -87.74 24.80 -106.88
C PHE A 593 -88.15 26.14 -107.52
N ASP A 594 -87.22 26.83 -108.20
CA ASP A 594 -87.54 28.09 -108.89
C ASP A 594 -88.43 27.90 -110.13
N ARG A 595 -88.41 26.71 -110.76
CA ARG A 595 -89.34 26.35 -111.86
C ARG A 595 -90.76 26.03 -111.37
N VAL A 596 -90.90 25.46 -110.17
CA VAL A 596 -92.22 25.16 -109.58
C VAL A 596 -92.96 26.44 -109.21
N ILE A 597 -92.25 27.44 -108.67
CA ILE A 597 -92.84 28.74 -108.32
C ILE A 597 -93.25 29.55 -109.57
N GLN A 598 -92.57 29.37 -110.71
CA GLN A 598 -93.01 29.97 -111.99
C GLN A 598 -94.27 29.30 -112.57
N CYS A 599 -94.45 27.99 -112.37
CA CYS A 599 -95.66 27.28 -112.80
C CYS A 599 -96.89 27.61 -111.93
N GLU A 600 -96.74 27.83 -110.62
CA GLU A 600 -97.85 28.24 -109.74
C GLU A 600 -98.39 29.64 -110.07
N ARG A 601 -97.53 30.58 -110.48
CA ARG A 601 -97.98 31.91 -110.93
C ARG A 601 -98.76 31.86 -112.24
N ALA A 602 -98.37 30.99 -113.18
CA ALA A 602 -99.11 30.77 -114.43
C ALA A 602 -100.47 30.06 -114.23
N LEU A 603 -100.58 29.16 -113.24
CA LEU A 603 -101.84 28.47 -112.91
C LEU A 603 -102.86 29.37 -112.21
N THR A 604 -102.40 30.40 -111.50
CA THR A 604 -103.28 31.37 -110.82
C THR A 604 -103.93 32.33 -111.81
N ASP A 605 -103.25 32.69 -112.90
CA ASP A 605 -103.81 33.53 -113.98
C ASP A 605 -104.75 32.76 -114.93
N ILE A 606 -104.63 31.43 -115.03
CA ILE A 606 -105.57 30.58 -115.77
C ILE A 606 -106.86 30.32 -114.98
N HIS A 607 -106.78 30.13 -113.66
CA HIS A 607 -107.97 29.93 -112.81
C HIS A 607 -108.88 31.17 -112.74
N LYS A 608 -108.32 32.37 -112.87
CA LYS A 608 -109.09 33.62 -112.88
C LYS A 608 -109.92 33.79 -114.17
N ASN A 609 -109.42 33.33 -115.31
CA ASN A 609 -110.15 33.37 -116.60
C ASN A 609 -111.16 32.22 -116.77
N TYR A 610 -111.06 31.15 -115.96
CA TYR A 610 -111.98 30.00 -116.02
C TYR A 610 -113.29 30.24 -115.26
N TYR A 611 -113.26 31.04 -114.18
CA TYR A 611 -114.46 31.37 -113.40
C TYR A 611 -115.38 32.39 -114.08
N ASP A 612 -114.83 33.30 -114.88
CA ASP A 612 -115.62 34.28 -115.65
C ASP A 612 -116.34 33.63 -116.85
N PHE A 613 -115.84 32.51 -117.39
CA PHE A 613 -116.49 31.71 -118.44
C PHE A 613 -117.58 30.76 -117.90
N TYR A 614 -117.47 30.31 -116.65
CA TYR A 614 -118.42 29.37 -116.04
C TYR A 614 -119.76 30.04 -115.67
N TYR A 615 -119.75 31.33 -115.29
CA TYR A 615 -120.96 32.08 -115.00
C TYR A 615 -121.80 32.41 -116.26
N GLU A 616 -121.19 32.46 -117.44
CA GLU A 616 -121.86 32.75 -118.72
C GLU A 616 -122.58 31.53 -119.33
N ILE A 617 -122.16 30.30 -118.99
CA ILE A 617 -122.78 29.04 -119.48
C ILE A 617 -123.92 28.58 -118.55
N GLN A 618 -123.85 28.87 -117.26
CA GLN A 618 -124.87 28.45 -116.30
C GLN A 618 -126.20 29.21 -116.47
N GLU A 619 -126.15 30.45 -116.99
CA GLU A 619 -127.33 31.26 -117.27
C GLU A 619 -128.11 30.74 -118.50
N LYS A 620 -127.42 30.21 -119.53
CA LYS A 620 -128.05 29.62 -120.73
C LYS A 620 -128.56 28.17 -120.54
N THR A 621 -128.05 27.45 -119.55
CA THR A 621 -128.44 26.05 -119.30
C THR A 621 -129.76 25.94 -118.49
N ASN A 622 -130.09 26.96 -117.70
CA ASN A 622 -131.34 27.03 -116.93
C ASN A 622 -132.58 27.38 -117.79
N GLU A 623 -132.41 27.84 -119.03
CA GLU A 623 -133.54 28.09 -119.96
C GLU A 623 -133.96 26.84 -120.76
N ILE A 624 -133.06 25.85 -120.97
CA ILE A 624 -133.34 24.69 -121.84
C ILE A 624 -133.89 23.48 -121.06
N LEU A 625 -133.62 23.36 -119.76
CA LEU A 625 -134.13 22.25 -118.92
C LEU A 625 -135.60 22.42 -118.47
N LYS A 626 -136.24 23.54 -118.82
CA LYS A 626 -137.62 23.88 -118.45
C LYS A 626 -138.67 23.38 -119.46
N GLN A 627 -138.27 22.72 -120.55
CA GLN A 627 -139.19 22.41 -121.64
C GLN A 627 -139.45 20.93 -121.95
N ASP A 628 -138.69 19.95 -121.45
CA ASP A 628 -138.68 18.67 -122.19
C ASP A 628 -139.29 17.38 -121.60
N LEU A 629 -139.43 17.10 -120.30
CA LEU A 629 -139.89 15.73 -119.93
C LEU A 629 -140.89 15.61 -118.77
N GLN A 630 -142.13 15.99 -119.09
CA GLN A 630 -143.37 15.30 -118.71
C GLN A 630 -143.51 14.01 -119.57
N HIS A 631 -143.95 12.90 -118.95
CA HIS A 631 -144.41 11.63 -119.58
C HIS A 631 -143.35 10.59 -120.02
N ARG A 632 -142.98 9.66 -119.14
CA ARG A 632 -143.12 8.19 -119.35
C ARG A 632 -142.58 7.37 -118.16
N PRO A 633 -143.35 6.40 -117.63
CA PRO A 633 -143.00 5.58 -116.48
C PRO A 633 -142.46 4.20 -116.89
N ASP A 634 -141.51 3.70 -116.10
CA ASP A 634 -140.92 2.34 -116.06
C ASP A 634 -140.10 1.84 -117.26
N ALA A 635 -138.87 1.40 -116.92
CA ALA A 635 -137.81 0.82 -117.76
C ALA A 635 -137.05 1.81 -118.67
N VAL A 636 -135.71 1.81 -118.82
CA VAL A 636 -134.56 1.04 -118.31
C VAL A 636 -133.31 1.88 -118.73
N GLU A 637 -132.19 1.75 -118.01
CA GLU A 637 -130.81 2.15 -118.39
C GLU A 637 -130.41 3.65 -118.52
N ARG A 638 -129.57 4.13 -117.59
CA ARG A 638 -128.35 4.95 -117.82
C ARG A 638 -127.74 5.34 -116.44
N ILE A 639 -126.50 4.96 -116.12
CA ILE A 639 -125.26 5.71 -116.47
C ILE A 639 -125.38 7.14 -115.91
N LYS A 640 -124.65 7.63 -114.90
CA LYS A 640 -123.27 7.42 -114.41
C LYS A 640 -123.30 7.75 -112.91
N SER A 641 -122.86 6.90 -112.00
CA SER A 641 -121.48 6.42 -111.82
C SER A 641 -120.51 7.56 -111.49
N ASN A 642 -119.92 7.44 -110.30
CA ASN A 642 -118.47 7.44 -110.10
C ASN A 642 -117.74 8.71 -110.56
N TYR A 643 -117.23 9.47 -109.60
CA TYR A 643 -115.85 9.31 -109.13
C TYR A 643 -115.80 9.93 -107.73
N TYR A 644 -115.74 9.09 -106.70
CA TYR A 644 -114.49 8.71 -106.03
C TYR A 644 -113.84 9.93 -105.35
N SER A 645 -113.99 10.06 -104.03
CA SER A 645 -113.20 9.33 -103.01
C SER A 645 -112.05 10.24 -102.58
N ASP A 646 -112.00 10.61 -101.31
CA ASP A 646 -111.24 9.89 -100.29
C ASP A 646 -109.90 10.56 -100.04
N SER A 647 -109.54 10.45 -98.77
CA SER A 647 -108.18 10.44 -98.27
C SER A 647 -107.48 11.79 -98.23
N ASN A 648 -107.16 12.29 -97.03
CA ASN A 648 -106.05 11.76 -96.24
C ASN A 648 -104.83 11.48 -97.11
N THR A 649 -103.91 12.43 -97.16
CA THR A 649 -102.50 12.06 -97.23
C THR A 649 -101.72 12.99 -96.32
N GLN A 650 -101.15 12.37 -95.28
CA GLN A 650 -99.94 12.82 -94.59
C GLN A 650 -98.85 13.27 -95.57
N PRO A 651 -97.85 13.97 -95.04
CA PRO A 651 -96.46 13.55 -95.23
C PRO A 651 -95.79 13.44 -93.84
N ILE A 652 -95.27 12.29 -93.37
CA ILE A 652 -94.00 11.65 -93.79
C ILE A 652 -92.94 12.75 -94.03
N THR A 653 -91.93 12.96 -93.17
CA THR A 653 -90.94 11.96 -92.76
C THR A 653 -90.04 12.50 -91.65
N LYS A 654 -89.55 11.58 -90.79
CA LYS A 654 -88.33 11.71 -89.96
C LYS A 654 -87.08 11.98 -90.83
N PRO A 655 -85.96 12.45 -90.25
CA PRO A 655 -84.96 11.50 -89.70
C PRO A 655 -84.32 11.91 -88.34
N LYS A 656 -83.78 10.87 -87.68
CA LYS A 656 -82.99 10.86 -86.42
C LYS A 656 -81.59 11.47 -86.58
N LEU A 657 -80.95 11.86 -85.47
CA LEU A 657 -79.51 11.70 -85.12
C LEU A 657 -79.33 12.01 -83.60
N TRP A 658 -79.02 11.02 -82.73
CA TRP A 658 -77.72 10.78 -82.07
C TRP A 658 -77.13 12.03 -81.38
N GLN A 659 -77.13 12.18 -80.04
CA GLN A 659 -76.26 11.56 -79.02
C GLN A 659 -74.76 11.50 -79.40
N ASN A 660 -74.00 12.42 -78.80
CA ASN A 660 -72.71 12.18 -78.15
C ASN A 660 -72.60 13.16 -76.97
#